data_AF-A0A2M9ZN34-F1
#
_entry.id   AF-A0A2M9ZN34-F1
#
_cell.length_a   1.000
_cell.length_b   1.000
_cell.length_c   1.000
_cell.angle_alpha   90.00
_cell.angle_beta   90.00
_cell.angle_gamma   90.00
#
_symmetry.space_group_name_H-M   'P 1'
#
loop_
_entity.id
_entity.type
_entity.pdbx_description
1 polymer ?
#
loop_
_entity_poly.entity_id
_entity_poly.type
_entity_poly.pdbx_seq_one_letter_code
_entity_poly.pdbx_strand_id
1 'polypeptide(L)'
;MSNETATTAETKPASDLDKLTSLFNEEIYVRSDANSIPASRFKIYDDLIELFTSSGLSDAAKVKLEEHLAEHPESISARYMLGILGLIKGSIDAASFFKNLLDAFKQAGKWAIIEHITDNILKYGEERYALRFKAEALEKLKKNKELKPVLEKLAKQDRKNPEIAKKYGLAILEENRDRAIAFLKQAIETFAKTKDYEQFEEIWPIFVANSYDDLQFVEKIERVLLGHREKTRLAGYLYPLVEPCKITEDWDKVIYLLKKILDHEPISNKARNELIRVYKLKYANHSLLEDFLKMSELGNNRKPVKVCISNFERNIVFDTNNYVLHRNWGVGKIVSISPNGDSIFVDFKDKKNHKLSIQMAITSLKPLKVDHIWVKYYENKDAVVSLFENNIPEFFKELLTSFDNHMLVSEIKAEVVGKFLPTSEWSKWWNKAKNVIKKEPKLGFNPKKKDELEYREKPITFAEELTEKFNANTDASKRLDIAMEALRNKEEAESAIDTFAHHYFEEEDSSDPYRRIVAYLYLNEVASEMEGEDGAPYDFQRRQKEEDAAVLIKNLSREELLEISGKITNLEIKKAFVDLVKKFHKDAINILVGLLFEVPVKNNKYVVSVLEDDKKFAELNLFIETAASRAKENPEVFLWVAKSILWKTWEEEWMNVSRQDLILRVLRLLKPLAKIEEKGTKLKNTCQEILFGNDAAVVREAIENGDSEYIRKVYALYREVPYIEETEKDKLLALIQSIKPDLVWEEEDEGDEEDDFFTGIPENAVLVTRWALNQKKAEFEHLVNVEMPENSRDIGEAQERGDLRENAEYKAAMERQVQLQAQIKKLEQELKNAVVLDLSNVKTDRINIGTTVKLKNESSGESHSYSILGAWDADTEKHIISYQSPLAKSLLGKRVGDIAILNLGGAETKFKVLEISRYSLQNQEN
;
A
#
# COMPACT_ATOMS: atom_id res chain seq x y z
N MET A 1 17.40 -100.84 -1.19
CA MET A 1 18.07 -100.32 -2.40
C MET A 1 17.80 -98.83 -2.46
N SER A 2 18.90 -98.08 -2.36
CA SER A 2 19.15 -96.77 -2.98
C SER A 2 18.30 -95.58 -2.54
N ASN A 3 18.78 -94.89 -1.49
CA ASN A 3 18.55 -93.47 -1.25
C ASN A 3 19.84 -92.73 -1.63
N GLU A 4 19.77 -91.83 -2.62
CA GLU A 4 20.73 -90.75 -2.82
C GLU A 4 19.94 -89.50 -3.24
N THR A 5 19.85 -88.55 -2.32
CA THR A 5 19.27 -87.22 -2.49
C THR A 5 20.35 -86.25 -2.97
N ALA A 6 20.07 -85.58 -4.09
CA ALA A 6 20.96 -84.67 -4.79
C ALA A 6 21.09 -83.30 -4.10
N THR A 7 22.33 -82.82 -4.12
CA THR A 7 22.89 -81.60 -3.53
C THR A 7 22.47 -80.32 -4.25
N THR A 8 22.31 -79.29 -3.43
CA THR A 8 22.21 -77.85 -3.72
C THR A 8 23.42 -77.31 -4.49
N ALA A 9 23.17 -76.44 -5.48
CA ALA A 9 24.19 -75.64 -6.17
C ALA A 9 24.10 -74.17 -5.74
N GLU A 10 24.79 -73.82 -4.65
CA GLU A 10 25.17 -72.46 -4.27
C GLU A 10 26.59 -72.17 -4.80
N THR A 11 26.72 -71.46 -5.93
CA THR A 11 27.95 -70.76 -6.35
C THR A 11 27.64 -69.89 -7.57
N LYS A 12 27.40 -68.57 -7.43
CA LYS A 12 27.37 -67.62 -8.56
C LYS A 12 27.71 -66.11 -8.28
N PRO A 13 27.63 -65.53 -7.06
CA PRO A 13 27.79 -64.07 -6.93
C PRO A 13 29.22 -63.52 -7.15
N ALA A 14 30.27 -64.29 -6.84
CA ALA A 14 31.66 -63.83 -7.00
C ALA A 14 32.09 -63.68 -8.49
N SER A 15 31.57 -64.55 -9.37
CA SER A 15 31.93 -64.59 -10.79
C SER A 15 31.48 -63.37 -11.59
N ASP A 16 30.40 -62.70 -11.19
CA ASP A 16 29.84 -61.59 -11.95
C ASP A 16 30.48 -60.25 -11.57
N LEU A 17 30.86 -60.07 -10.29
CA LEU A 17 31.63 -58.90 -9.82
C LEU A 17 33.07 -58.88 -10.35
N ASP A 18 33.65 -60.02 -10.70
CA ASP A 18 34.98 -60.11 -11.32
C ASP A 18 35.02 -59.50 -12.72
N LYS A 19 33.86 -59.38 -13.39
CA LYS A 19 33.74 -58.67 -14.68
C LYS A 19 34.08 -57.19 -14.55
N LEU A 20 33.79 -56.55 -13.41
CA LEU A 20 34.23 -55.18 -13.13
C LEU A 20 35.75 -55.08 -13.01
N THR A 21 36.40 -56.05 -12.35
CA THR A 21 37.86 -56.08 -12.24
C THR A 21 38.51 -56.18 -13.63
N SER A 22 37.96 -57.04 -14.50
CA SER A 22 38.44 -57.17 -15.88
C SER A 22 38.23 -55.87 -16.67
N LEU A 23 37.09 -55.19 -16.48
CA LEU A 23 36.78 -53.93 -17.13
C LEU A 23 37.76 -52.82 -16.72
N PHE A 24 38.03 -52.70 -15.42
CA PHE A 24 38.95 -51.68 -14.89
C PHE A 24 40.39 -51.91 -15.35
N ASN A 25 40.86 -53.16 -15.33
CA ASN A 25 42.18 -53.49 -15.85
C ASN A 25 42.29 -53.10 -17.32
N GLU A 26 41.29 -53.43 -18.14
CA GLU A 26 41.28 -53.05 -19.55
C GLU A 26 41.27 -51.54 -19.75
N GLU A 27 40.48 -50.78 -18.98
CA GLU A 27 40.43 -49.31 -19.06
C GLU A 27 41.79 -48.68 -18.71
N ILE A 28 42.45 -49.16 -17.65
CA ILE A 28 43.80 -48.71 -17.23
C ILE A 28 44.85 -49.04 -18.31
N TYR A 29 44.84 -50.26 -18.86
CA TYR A 29 45.81 -50.69 -19.87
C TYR A 29 45.66 -49.92 -21.19
N VAL A 30 44.43 -49.61 -21.60
CA VAL A 30 44.14 -48.91 -22.87
C VAL A 30 44.30 -47.40 -22.73
N ARG A 31 44.27 -46.84 -21.51
CA ARG A 31 44.23 -45.39 -21.23
C ARG A 31 43.12 -44.70 -22.03
N SER A 32 41.91 -45.25 -21.96
CA SER A 32 40.78 -44.72 -22.71
C SER A 32 40.39 -43.33 -22.19
N ASP A 33 40.43 -42.34 -23.07
CA ASP A 33 39.96 -40.98 -22.83
C ASP A 33 38.72 -40.67 -23.69
N ALA A 34 38.13 -39.48 -23.51
CA ALA A 34 36.93 -39.08 -24.25
C ALA A 34 37.15 -39.05 -25.78
N ASN A 35 38.39 -38.91 -26.26
CA ASN A 35 38.72 -38.90 -27.69
C ASN A 35 38.85 -40.31 -28.29
N SER A 36 39.34 -41.27 -27.51
CA SER A 36 39.71 -42.61 -27.98
C SER A 36 38.66 -43.69 -27.74
N ILE A 37 37.74 -43.50 -26.77
CA ILE A 37 36.73 -44.52 -26.47
C ILE A 37 35.67 -44.66 -27.59
N PRO A 38 35.36 -45.88 -28.07
CA PRO A 38 34.32 -46.10 -29.07
C PRO A 38 32.93 -46.20 -28.42
N ALA A 39 31.89 -45.75 -29.14
CA ALA A 39 30.50 -45.78 -28.66
C ALA A 39 29.99 -47.19 -28.30
N SER A 40 30.52 -48.23 -28.95
CA SER A 40 30.17 -49.64 -28.68
C SER A 40 30.48 -50.08 -27.25
N ARG A 41 31.40 -49.41 -26.53
CA ARG A 41 31.73 -49.72 -25.13
C ARG A 41 30.58 -49.41 -24.18
N PHE A 42 29.76 -48.39 -24.47
CA PHE A 42 28.64 -48.03 -23.61
C PHE A 42 27.56 -49.11 -23.55
N LYS A 43 27.42 -49.90 -24.63
CA LYS A 43 26.56 -51.09 -24.61
C LYS A 43 27.05 -52.14 -23.62
N ILE A 44 28.37 -52.35 -23.53
CA ILE A 44 28.97 -53.28 -22.56
C ILE A 44 28.71 -52.79 -21.13
N TYR A 45 28.78 -51.47 -20.90
CA TYR A 45 28.46 -50.89 -19.60
C TYR A 45 26.98 -51.09 -19.24
N ASP A 46 26.08 -50.86 -20.19
CA ASP A 46 24.63 -51.07 -20.01
C ASP A 46 24.32 -52.54 -19.70
N ASP A 47 24.90 -53.48 -20.44
CA ASP A 47 24.73 -54.93 -20.23
C ASP A 47 25.20 -55.35 -18.82
N LEU A 48 26.29 -54.76 -18.31
CA LEU A 48 26.77 -54.99 -16.95
C LEU A 48 25.85 -54.39 -15.89
N ILE A 49 25.32 -53.18 -16.11
CA ILE A 49 24.36 -52.55 -15.20
C ILE A 49 23.08 -53.40 -15.11
N GLU A 50 22.57 -53.89 -16.23
CA GLU A 50 21.39 -54.76 -16.27
C GLU A 50 21.64 -56.10 -15.58
N LEU A 51 22.82 -56.70 -15.78
CA LEU A 51 23.24 -57.90 -15.06
C LEU A 51 23.26 -57.69 -13.54
N PHE A 52 23.85 -56.58 -13.05
CA PHE A 52 23.91 -56.32 -11.62
C PHE A 52 22.55 -55.99 -11.01
N THR A 53 21.69 -55.32 -11.78
CA THR A 53 20.32 -54.98 -11.35
C THR A 53 19.44 -56.24 -11.27
N SER A 54 19.46 -57.09 -12.30
CA SER A 54 18.69 -58.34 -12.33
C SER A 54 19.19 -59.39 -11.34
N SER A 55 20.48 -59.37 -11.00
CA SER A 55 21.09 -60.31 -10.04
C SER A 55 21.07 -59.80 -8.59
N GLY A 56 20.51 -58.62 -8.31
CA GLY A 56 20.46 -58.04 -6.96
C GLY A 56 21.84 -57.62 -6.40
N LEU A 57 22.85 -57.46 -7.26
CA LEU A 57 24.24 -57.13 -6.90
C LEU A 57 24.55 -55.63 -6.99
N SER A 58 23.55 -54.77 -7.19
CA SER A 58 23.74 -53.34 -7.43
C SER A 58 24.49 -52.61 -6.30
N ASP A 59 24.29 -52.97 -5.03
CA ASP A 59 25.04 -52.38 -3.90
C ASP A 59 26.51 -52.79 -3.91
N ALA A 60 26.79 -54.07 -4.11
CA ALA A 60 28.16 -54.58 -4.17
C ALA A 60 28.93 -54.01 -5.38
N ALA A 61 28.27 -53.89 -6.52
CA ALA A 61 28.83 -53.26 -7.72
C ALA A 61 29.13 -51.77 -7.48
N LYS A 62 28.22 -51.05 -6.80
CA LYS A 62 28.40 -49.63 -6.46
C LYS A 62 29.65 -49.41 -5.59
N VAL A 63 29.81 -50.18 -4.52
CA VAL A 63 31.00 -50.08 -3.63
C VAL A 63 32.29 -50.25 -4.44
N LYS A 64 32.35 -51.27 -5.29
CA LYS A 64 33.53 -51.55 -6.11
C LYS A 64 33.82 -50.47 -7.17
N LEU A 65 32.79 -49.86 -7.72
CA LEU A 65 32.91 -48.74 -8.65
C LEU A 65 33.36 -47.45 -7.94
N GLU A 66 32.90 -47.19 -6.71
CA GLU A 66 33.31 -46.06 -5.88
C GLU A 66 34.78 -46.18 -5.46
N GLU A 67 35.22 -47.37 -5.04
CA GLU A 67 36.63 -47.66 -4.73
C GLU A 67 37.53 -47.40 -5.95
N HIS A 68 37.14 -47.91 -7.13
CA HIS A 68 37.90 -47.68 -8.35
C HIS A 68 37.94 -46.21 -8.76
N LEU A 69 36.82 -45.48 -8.63
CA LEU A 69 36.76 -44.05 -8.97
C LEU A 69 37.58 -43.19 -7.99
N ALA A 70 37.73 -43.61 -6.74
CA ALA A 70 38.58 -42.93 -5.76
C ALA A 70 40.08 -43.03 -6.13
N GLU A 71 40.50 -44.18 -6.68
CA GLU A 71 41.88 -44.39 -7.13
C GLU A 71 42.13 -43.83 -8.55
N HIS A 72 41.10 -43.84 -9.39
CA HIS A 72 41.15 -43.41 -10.79
C HIS A 72 40.02 -42.42 -11.12
N PRO A 73 40.14 -41.15 -10.69
CA PRO A 73 39.09 -40.16 -10.87
C PRO A 73 38.64 -40.01 -12.31
N GLU A 74 39.52 -40.20 -13.29
CA GLU A 74 39.25 -40.08 -14.73
C GLU A 74 38.42 -41.20 -15.36
N SER A 75 38.16 -42.30 -14.65
CA SER A 75 37.46 -43.48 -15.20
C SER A 75 36.09 -43.11 -15.79
N ILE A 76 35.94 -43.38 -17.09
CA ILE A 76 34.71 -43.16 -17.86
C ILE A 76 33.70 -44.25 -17.51
N SER A 77 34.16 -45.51 -17.40
CA SER A 77 33.28 -46.63 -17.10
C SER A 77 32.69 -46.51 -15.69
N ALA A 78 33.49 -46.15 -14.68
CA ALA A 78 33.02 -46.04 -13.32
C ALA A 78 32.03 -44.87 -13.14
N ARG A 79 32.33 -43.69 -13.70
CA ARG A 79 31.42 -42.54 -13.66
C ARG A 79 30.07 -42.82 -14.34
N TYR A 80 30.11 -43.44 -15.51
CA TYR A 80 28.89 -43.76 -16.25
C TYR A 80 28.03 -44.79 -15.49
N MET A 81 28.63 -45.89 -15.03
CA MET A 81 27.90 -46.95 -14.33
C MET A 81 27.40 -46.51 -12.96
N LEU A 82 28.18 -45.74 -12.19
CA LEU A 82 27.72 -45.15 -10.92
C LEU A 82 26.58 -44.17 -11.12
N GLY A 83 26.65 -43.35 -12.18
CA GLY A 83 25.57 -42.43 -12.52
C GLY A 83 24.26 -43.18 -12.79
N ILE A 84 24.28 -44.23 -13.61
CA ILE A 84 23.05 -44.98 -13.95
C ILE A 84 22.54 -45.78 -12.75
N LEU A 85 23.40 -46.46 -12.00
CA LEU A 85 23.01 -47.17 -10.78
C LEU A 85 22.45 -46.22 -9.71
N GLY A 86 22.99 -45.00 -9.64
CA GLY A 86 22.48 -43.92 -8.79
C GLY A 86 21.08 -43.48 -9.21
N LEU A 87 20.82 -43.31 -10.51
CA LEU A 87 19.49 -42.98 -11.04
C LEU A 87 18.47 -44.10 -10.77
N ILE A 88 18.84 -45.37 -10.92
CA ILE A 88 17.98 -46.53 -10.61
C ILE A 88 17.54 -46.53 -9.13
N LYS A 89 18.38 -46.03 -8.23
CA LYS A 89 18.10 -45.96 -6.78
C LYS A 89 17.58 -44.62 -6.28
N GLY A 90 17.36 -43.64 -7.16
CA GLY A 90 16.89 -42.30 -6.78
C GLY A 90 17.91 -41.47 -5.97
N SER A 91 19.21 -41.71 -6.15
CA SER A 91 20.29 -41.02 -5.43
C SER A 91 20.58 -39.62 -6.03
N ILE A 92 20.64 -38.59 -5.18
CA ILE A 92 20.84 -37.18 -5.59
C ILE A 92 22.23 -36.94 -6.23
N ASP A 93 23.26 -37.69 -5.82
CA ASP A 93 24.64 -37.50 -6.31
C ASP A 93 24.87 -37.90 -7.78
N ALA A 94 23.91 -38.61 -8.40
CA ALA A 94 24.03 -39.17 -9.74
C ALA A 94 24.29 -38.11 -10.84
N ALA A 95 23.72 -36.91 -10.69
CA ALA A 95 23.84 -35.84 -11.68
C ALA A 95 25.29 -35.33 -11.85
N SER A 96 26.10 -35.37 -10.78
CA SER A 96 27.48 -34.89 -10.78
C SER A 96 28.40 -35.72 -11.69
N PHE A 97 28.17 -37.04 -11.73
CA PHE A 97 28.96 -37.97 -12.55
C PHE A 97 28.72 -37.77 -14.06
N PHE A 98 27.48 -37.44 -14.45
CA PHE A 98 27.13 -37.23 -15.86
C PHE A 98 27.58 -35.89 -16.42
N LYS A 99 27.56 -34.82 -15.62
CA LYS A 99 27.90 -33.46 -16.11
C LYS A 99 29.33 -33.40 -16.65
N ASN A 100 30.30 -33.87 -15.86
CA ASN A 100 31.70 -33.90 -16.26
C ASN A 100 31.93 -34.80 -17.48
N LEU A 101 31.21 -35.92 -17.56
CA LEU A 101 31.29 -36.88 -18.66
C LEU A 101 30.77 -36.28 -19.97
N LEU A 102 29.59 -35.66 -19.95
CA LEU A 102 28.96 -35.02 -21.10
C LEU A 102 29.78 -33.82 -21.61
N ASP A 103 30.34 -33.02 -20.70
CA ASP A 103 31.24 -31.91 -21.07
C ASP A 103 32.51 -32.41 -21.77
N ALA A 104 33.14 -33.48 -21.26
CA ALA A 104 34.32 -34.08 -21.87
C ALA A 104 34.03 -34.62 -23.28
N PHE A 105 32.90 -35.32 -23.47
CA PHE A 105 32.50 -35.81 -24.79
C PHE A 105 32.08 -34.70 -25.75
N LYS A 106 31.53 -33.61 -25.24
CA LYS A 106 31.21 -32.41 -26.03
C LYS A 106 32.49 -31.77 -26.58
N GLN A 107 33.52 -31.61 -25.74
CA GLN A 107 34.82 -31.12 -26.18
C GLN A 107 35.48 -32.05 -27.21
N ALA A 108 35.33 -33.36 -27.04
CA ALA A 108 35.82 -34.38 -27.99
C ALA A 108 34.95 -34.53 -29.27
N GLY A 109 33.82 -33.81 -29.38
CA GLY A 109 32.92 -33.89 -30.52
C GLY A 109 32.23 -35.24 -30.71
N LYS A 110 32.10 -36.05 -29.66
CA LYS A 110 31.53 -37.41 -29.70
C LYS A 110 30.00 -37.39 -29.53
N TRP A 111 29.29 -36.77 -30.47
CA TRP A 111 27.84 -36.56 -30.37
C TRP A 111 26.99 -37.83 -30.25
N ALA A 112 27.40 -38.93 -30.90
CA ALA A 112 26.70 -40.22 -30.78
C ALA A 112 26.81 -40.83 -29.36
N ILE A 113 27.91 -40.57 -28.66
CA ILE A 113 28.09 -41.01 -27.26
C ILE A 113 27.24 -40.14 -26.33
N ILE A 114 27.19 -38.82 -26.58
CA ILE A 114 26.32 -37.89 -25.85
C ILE A 114 24.85 -38.29 -26.01
N GLU A 115 24.41 -38.62 -27.22
CA GLU A 115 23.06 -39.12 -27.48
C GLU A 115 22.77 -40.39 -26.67
N HIS A 116 23.66 -41.39 -26.70
CA HIS A 116 23.50 -42.63 -25.94
C HIS A 116 23.40 -42.40 -24.42
N ILE A 117 24.31 -41.58 -23.86
CA ILE A 117 24.32 -41.27 -22.43
C ILE A 117 23.03 -40.53 -22.05
N THR A 118 22.62 -39.53 -22.83
CA THR A 118 21.41 -38.75 -22.54
C THR A 118 20.14 -39.56 -22.71
N ASP A 119 20.07 -40.50 -23.66
CA ASP A 119 18.97 -41.46 -23.77
C ASP A 119 18.82 -42.31 -22.51
N ASN A 120 19.93 -42.80 -21.97
CA ASN A 120 19.92 -43.60 -20.75
C ASN A 120 19.60 -42.79 -19.49
N ILE A 121 20.02 -41.52 -19.40
CA ILE A 121 19.59 -40.63 -18.31
C ILE A 121 18.08 -40.39 -18.38
N LEU A 122 17.56 -40.08 -19.58
CA LEU A 122 16.16 -39.69 -19.77
C LEU A 122 15.15 -40.83 -19.61
N LYS A 123 15.61 -42.09 -19.45
CA LYS A 123 14.75 -43.22 -19.05
C LYS A 123 14.25 -43.08 -17.61
N TYR A 124 14.96 -42.35 -16.75
CA TYR A 124 14.71 -42.27 -15.31
C TYR A 124 14.20 -40.90 -14.85
N GLY A 125 14.10 -39.90 -15.74
CA GLY A 125 13.59 -38.57 -15.42
C GLY A 125 13.81 -37.56 -16.56
N GLU A 126 13.13 -36.42 -16.53
CA GLU A 126 13.26 -35.37 -17.55
C GLU A 126 14.25 -34.28 -17.15
N GLU A 127 15.50 -34.67 -16.88
CA GLU A 127 16.54 -33.75 -16.43
C GLU A 127 16.90 -32.70 -17.49
N ARG A 128 16.78 -31.41 -17.13
CA ARG A 128 16.98 -30.27 -18.05
C ARG A 128 18.37 -30.25 -18.68
N TYR A 129 19.41 -30.60 -17.94
CA TYR A 129 20.78 -30.62 -18.47
C TYR A 129 20.94 -31.72 -19.53
N ALA A 130 20.38 -32.91 -19.31
CA ALA A 130 20.44 -34.03 -20.25
C ALA A 130 19.67 -33.71 -21.53
N LEU A 131 18.49 -33.09 -21.42
CA LEU A 131 17.73 -32.63 -22.59
C LEU A 131 18.50 -31.61 -23.44
N ARG A 132 19.25 -30.67 -22.82
CA ARG A 132 20.07 -29.69 -23.54
C ARG A 132 21.21 -30.36 -24.32
N PHE A 133 21.96 -31.25 -23.69
CA PHE A 133 23.02 -32.02 -24.37
C PHE A 133 22.47 -32.90 -25.48
N LYS A 134 21.29 -33.52 -25.27
CA LYS A 134 20.60 -34.31 -26.29
C LYS A 134 20.19 -33.46 -27.48
N ALA A 135 19.60 -32.28 -27.26
CA ALA A 135 19.22 -31.38 -28.34
C ALA A 135 20.43 -30.95 -29.19
N GLU A 136 21.54 -30.59 -28.54
CA GLU A 136 22.78 -30.22 -29.23
C GLU A 136 23.39 -31.40 -30.01
N ALA A 137 23.39 -32.60 -29.44
CA ALA A 137 23.85 -33.82 -30.13
C ALA A 137 22.99 -34.13 -31.36
N LEU A 138 21.67 -34.11 -31.23
CA LEU A 138 20.74 -34.36 -32.34
C LEU A 138 20.87 -33.32 -33.46
N GLU A 139 21.12 -32.04 -33.12
CA GLU A 139 21.40 -30.97 -34.07
C GLU A 139 22.70 -31.25 -34.85
N LYS A 140 23.78 -31.61 -34.15
CA LYS A 140 25.07 -31.95 -34.78
C LYS A 140 25.01 -33.24 -35.61
N LEU A 141 24.18 -34.20 -35.20
CA LEU A 141 23.91 -35.44 -35.93
C LEU A 141 22.88 -35.28 -37.06
N LYS A 142 22.29 -34.09 -37.23
CA LYS A 142 21.25 -33.78 -38.23
C LYS A 142 19.99 -34.65 -38.12
N LYS A 143 19.67 -35.11 -36.90
CA LYS A 143 18.49 -35.95 -36.59
C LYS A 143 17.25 -35.11 -36.30
N ASN A 144 16.77 -34.36 -37.30
CA ASN A 144 15.69 -33.37 -37.13
C ASN A 144 14.36 -33.95 -36.61
N LYS A 145 14.03 -35.20 -36.95
CA LYS A 145 12.80 -35.86 -36.48
C LYS A 145 12.81 -36.11 -34.97
N GLU A 146 13.97 -36.51 -34.44
CA GLU A 146 14.17 -36.80 -33.02
C GLU A 146 14.43 -35.52 -32.20
N LEU A 147 14.94 -34.47 -32.84
CA LEU A 147 15.20 -33.17 -32.22
C LEU A 147 13.90 -32.46 -31.78
N LYS A 148 12.84 -32.52 -32.59
CA LYS A 148 11.55 -31.86 -32.33
C LYS A 148 10.95 -32.17 -30.95
N PRO A 149 10.74 -33.45 -30.54
CA PRO A 149 10.19 -33.76 -29.22
C PRO A 149 11.11 -33.32 -28.07
N VAL A 150 12.44 -33.31 -28.29
CA VAL A 150 13.40 -32.83 -27.27
C VAL A 150 13.30 -31.30 -27.10
N LEU A 151 13.22 -30.56 -28.21
CA LEU A 151 13.00 -29.11 -28.19
C LEU A 151 11.66 -28.73 -27.57
N GLU A 152 10.60 -29.54 -27.77
CA GLU A 152 9.31 -29.32 -27.11
C GLU A 152 9.44 -29.41 -25.59
N LYS A 153 10.08 -30.47 -25.09
CA LYS A 153 10.30 -30.65 -23.64
C LYS A 153 11.14 -29.52 -23.07
N LEU A 154 12.22 -29.13 -23.76
CA LEU A 154 13.05 -28.01 -23.37
C LEU A 154 12.30 -26.68 -23.36
N ALA A 155 11.48 -26.38 -24.36
CA ALA A 155 10.73 -25.14 -24.43
C ALA A 155 9.66 -25.04 -23.31
N LYS A 156 9.11 -26.18 -22.86
CA LYS A 156 8.19 -26.26 -21.71
C LYS A 156 8.91 -26.03 -20.38
N GLN A 157 10.07 -26.65 -20.18
CA GLN A 157 10.85 -26.56 -18.93
C GLN A 157 11.65 -25.25 -18.81
N ASP A 158 12.11 -24.70 -19.94
CA ASP A 158 13.01 -23.55 -20.01
C ASP A 158 12.37 -22.37 -20.75
N ARG A 159 11.24 -21.89 -20.23
CA ARG A 159 10.51 -20.75 -20.79
C ARG A 159 11.31 -19.45 -20.83
N LYS A 160 12.49 -19.38 -20.21
CA LYS A 160 13.31 -18.16 -20.22
C LYS A 160 14.40 -18.17 -21.29
N ASN A 161 14.63 -19.30 -21.98
CA ASN A 161 15.68 -19.39 -22.99
C ASN A 161 15.14 -19.06 -24.40
N PRO A 162 15.48 -17.89 -24.97
CA PRO A 162 14.93 -17.44 -26.25
C PRO A 162 15.42 -18.26 -27.44
N GLU A 163 16.63 -18.83 -27.36
CA GLU A 163 17.19 -19.66 -28.43
C GLU A 163 16.43 -20.97 -28.58
N ILE A 164 16.06 -21.60 -27.45
CA ILE A 164 15.28 -22.84 -27.46
C ILE A 164 13.87 -22.56 -28.00
N ALA A 165 13.24 -21.47 -27.57
CA ALA A 165 11.92 -21.06 -28.06
C ALA A 165 11.95 -20.74 -29.56
N LYS A 166 12.98 -20.03 -30.03
CA LYS A 166 13.22 -19.76 -31.46
C LYS A 166 13.37 -21.05 -32.26
N LYS A 167 14.30 -21.92 -31.87
CA LYS A 167 14.58 -23.19 -32.57
C LYS A 167 13.34 -24.08 -32.63
N TYR A 168 12.62 -24.22 -31.52
CA TYR A 168 11.39 -25.01 -31.48
C TYR A 168 10.31 -24.40 -32.36
N GLY A 169 10.04 -23.09 -32.22
CA GLY A 169 9.03 -22.37 -33.01
C GLY A 169 9.27 -22.50 -34.52
N LEU A 170 10.51 -22.36 -34.98
CA LEU A 170 10.87 -22.58 -36.39
C LEU A 170 10.67 -24.03 -36.84
N ALA A 171 10.98 -25.01 -35.99
CA ALA A 171 10.87 -26.42 -36.34
C ALA A 171 9.42 -26.92 -36.52
N ILE A 172 8.45 -26.25 -35.87
CA ILE A 172 7.02 -26.59 -35.95
C ILE A 172 6.20 -25.63 -36.81
N LEU A 173 6.83 -24.66 -37.47
CA LEU A 173 6.13 -23.61 -38.22
C LEU A 173 5.22 -24.14 -39.32
N GLU A 174 5.65 -25.19 -40.03
CA GLU A 174 4.87 -25.85 -41.09
C GLU A 174 3.81 -26.83 -40.55
N GLU A 175 3.96 -27.31 -39.32
CA GLU A 175 3.06 -28.31 -38.71
C GLU A 175 1.93 -27.66 -37.91
N ASN A 176 2.27 -26.67 -37.07
CA ASN A 176 1.33 -25.96 -36.22
C ASN A 176 1.74 -24.49 -36.11
N ARG A 177 1.21 -23.70 -37.04
CA ARG A 177 1.49 -22.28 -37.20
C ARG A 177 1.18 -21.47 -35.94
N ASP A 178 0.03 -21.67 -35.31
CA ASP A 178 -0.37 -20.88 -34.13
C ASP A 178 0.55 -21.14 -32.93
N ARG A 179 0.86 -22.42 -32.70
CA ARG A 179 1.78 -22.82 -31.64
C ARG A 179 3.20 -22.34 -31.92
N ALA A 180 3.65 -22.38 -33.17
CA ALA A 180 4.94 -21.85 -33.59
C ALA A 180 5.07 -20.35 -33.28
N ILE A 181 4.04 -19.58 -33.65
CA ILE A 181 4.02 -18.13 -33.42
C ILE A 181 4.02 -17.78 -31.94
N ALA A 182 3.39 -18.57 -31.07
CA ALA A 182 3.45 -18.35 -29.63
C ALA A 182 4.89 -18.41 -29.07
N PHE A 183 5.66 -19.42 -29.47
CA PHE A 183 7.07 -19.55 -29.06
C PHE A 183 7.97 -18.50 -29.73
N LEU A 184 7.70 -18.12 -31.00
CA LEU A 184 8.43 -17.05 -31.65
C LEU A 184 8.16 -15.69 -30.99
N LYS A 185 6.93 -15.38 -30.57
CA LYS A 185 6.60 -14.16 -29.80
C LYS A 185 7.41 -14.09 -28.50
N GLN A 186 7.50 -15.21 -27.78
CA GLN A 186 8.30 -15.31 -26.55
C GLN A 186 9.79 -15.06 -26.81
N ALA A 187 10.33 -15.60 -27.91
CA ALA A 187 11.71 -15.36 -28.33
C ALA A 187 11.94 -13.89 -28.72
N ILE A 188 11.09 -13.32 -29.57
CA ILE A 188 11.11 -11.91 -30.01
C ILE A 188 11.12 -10.96 -28.81
N GLU A 189 10.22 -11.19 -27.84
CA GLU A 189 10.15 -10.36 -26.63
C GLU A 189 11.45 -10.42 -25.83
N THR A 190 12.01 -11.62 -25.67
CA THR A 190 13.22 -11.80 -24.88
C THR A 190 14.44 -11.21 -25.59
N PHE A 191 14.58 -11.41 -26.91
CA PHE A 191 15.65 -10.80 -27.71
C PHE A 191 15.58 -9.27 -27.71
N ALA A 192 14.37 -8.69 -27.79
CA ALA A 192 14.19 -7.25 -27.65
C ALA A 192 14.66 -6.74 -26.28
N LYS A 193 14.39 -7.49 -25.19
CA LYS A 193 14.83 -7.16 -23.82
C LYS A 193 16.35 -7.32 -23.63
N THR A 194 16.96 -8.33 -24.24
CA THR A 194 18.41 -8.58 -24.14
C THR A 194 19.23 -7.77 -25.14
N LYS A 195 18.59 -6.98 -26.01
CA LYS A 195 19.20 -6.18 -27.09
C LYS A 195 19.88 -7.03 -28.16
N ASP A 196 19.47 -8.28 -28.30
CA ASP A 196 19.94 -9.16 -29.35
C ASP A 196 19.11 -8.95 -30.63
N TYR A 197 19.38 -7.83 -31.30
CA TYR A 197 18.59 -7.41 -32.46
C TYR A 197 18.85 -8.26 -33.70
N GLU A 198 20.00 -8.93 -33.78
CA GLU A 198 20.30 -9.86 -34.88
C GLU A 198 19.34 -11.05 -34.82
N GLN A 199 19.23 -11.70 -33.67
CA GLN A 199 18.30 -12.81 -33.48
C GLN A 199 16.83 -12.38 -33.59
N PHE A 200 16.49 -11.17 -33.17
CA PHE A 200 15.17 -10.57 -33.36
C PHE A 200 14.81 -10.40 -34.85
N GLU A 201 15.73 -9.82 -35.64
CA GLU A 201 15.50 -9.47 -37.05
C GLU A 201 15.34 -10.71 -37.94
N GLU A 202 15.91 -11.85 -37.54
CA GLU A 202 15.69 -13.13 -38.24
C GLU A 202 14.24 -13.63 -38.18
N ILE A 203 13.54 -13.38 -37.07
CA ILE A 203 12.20 -13.94 -36.82
C ILE A 203 11.07 -12.90 -36.90
N TRP A 204 11.41 -11.60 -36.90
CA TRP A 204 10.41 -10.53 -37.05
C TRP A 204 9.61 -10.61 -38.36
N PRO A 205 10.21 -10.84 -39.55
CA PRO A 205 9.45 -10.99 -40.80
C PRO A 205 8.50 -12.19 -40.77
N ILE A 206 8.89 -13.27 -40.07
CA ILE A 206 8.03 -14.44 -39.87
C ILE A 206 6.84 -14.05 -39.02
N PHE A 207 7.05 -13.35 -37.89
CA PHE A 207 5.93 -12.82 -37.11
C PHE A 207 5.00 -11.93 -37.96
N VAL A 208 5.54 -10.99 -38.74
CA VAL A 208 4.76 -10.10 -39.61
C VAL A 208 3.92 -10.88 -40.63
N ALA A 209 4.50 -11.88 -41.29
CA ALA A 209 3.77 -12.67 -42.30
C ALA A 209 2.64 -13.55 -41.71
N ASN A 210 2.63 -13.76 -40.39
CA ASN A 210 1.78 -14.74 -39.73
C ASN A 210 0.83 -14.15 -38.69
N SER A 211 1.14 -12.98 -38.11
CA SER A 211 0.42 -12.41 -36.96
C SER A 211 0.55 -10.88 -36.90
N TYR A 212 0.59 -10.19 -38.06
CA TYR A 212 0.70 -8.72 -38.14
C TYR A 212 -0.44 -7.95 -37.44
N ASP A 213 -1.57 -8.61 -37.21
CA ASP A 213 -2.78 -8.07 -36.60
C ASP A 213 -2.76 -8.11 -35.06
N ASP A 214 -1.78 -8.76 -34.44
CA ASP A 214 -1.58 -8.75 -32.98
C ASP A 214 -0.94 -7.44 -32.50
N LEU A 215 -1.76 -6.38 -32.46
CA LEU A 215 -1.33 -5.05 -32.04
C LEU A 215 -0.90 -5.01 -30.56
N GLN A 216 -1.50 -5.84 -29.70
CA GLN A 216 -1.13 -5.89 -28.28
C GLN A 216 0.33 -6.34 -28.11
N PHE A 217 0.74 -7.34 -28.89
CA PHE A 217 2.14 -7.78 -28.91
C PHE A 217 3.07 -6.71 -29.51
N VAL A 218 2.67 -6.05 -30.60
CA VAL A 218 3.45 -4.96 -31.21
C VAL A 218 3.67 -3.81 -30.22
N GLU A 219 2.65 -3.39 -29.47
CA GLU A 219 2.75 -2.35 -28.44
C GLU A 219 3.65 -2.77 -27.26
N LYS A 220 3.72 -4.07 -26.96
CA LYS A 220 4.64 -4.62 -25.96
C LYS A 220 6.09 -4.45 -26.41
N ILE A 221 6.38 -4.80 -27.66
CA ILE A 221 7.72 -4.64 -28.25
C ILE A 221 8.08 -3.15 -28.38
N GLU A 222 7.13 -2.29 -28.76
CA GLU A 222 7.30 -0.84 -28.80
C GLU A 222 7.80 -0.30 -27.45
N ARG A 223 7.14 -0.68 -26.34
CA ARG A 223 7.54 -0.26 -24.98
C ARG A 223 8.97 -0.69 -24.63
N VAL A 224 9.36 -1.91 -24.99
CA VAL A 224 10.71 -2.42 -24.74
C VAL A 224 11.75 -1.61 -25.52
N LEU A 225 11.54 -1.40 -26.82
CA LEU A 225 12.47 -0.67 -27.68
C LEU A 225 12.57 0.82 -27.30
N LEU A 226 11.47 1.44 -26.88
CA LEU A 226 11.48 2.80 -26.36
C LEU A 226 12.27 2.92 -25.05
N GLY A 227 12.15 1.93 -24.16
CA GLY A 227 12.97 1.84 -22.96
C GLY A 227 14.47 1.78 -23.27
N HIS A 228 14.84 1.17 -24.40
CA HIS A 228 16.22 1.11 -24.89
C HIS A 228 16.64 2.29 -25.77
N ARG A 229 15.74 3.28 -25.99
CA ARG A 229 15.95 4.45 -26.85
C ARG A 229 16.17 4.13 -28.34
N GLU A 230 15.71 2.97 -28.81
CA GLU A 230 15.88 2.49 -30.18
C GLU A 230 14.76 2.97 -31.13
N LYS A 231 14.55 4.28 -31.23
CA LYS A 231 13.44 4.86 -32.01
C LYS A 231 13.52 4.56 -33.52
N THR A 232 14.73 4.58 -34.08
CA THR A 232 14.95 4.34 -35.52
C THR A 232 14.64 2.89 -35.91
N ARG A 233 15.09 1.92 -35.10
CA ARG A 233 14.78 0.50 -35.33
C ARG A 233 13.30 0.23 -35.18
N LEU A 234 12.67 0.79 -34.15
CA LEU A 234 11.23 0.70 -33.93
C LEU A 234 10.43 1.14 -35.17
N ALA A 235 10.74 2.31 -35.73
CA ALA A 235 10.09 2.76 -36.97
C ALA A 235 10.31 1.76 -38.12
N GLY A 236 11.54 1.27 -38.27
CA GLY A 236 11.88 0.21 -39.23
C GLY A 236 11.06 -1.07 -39.07
N TYR A 237 10.76 -1.50 -37.84
CA TYR A 237 9.98 -2.70 -37.55
C TYR A 237 8.47 -2.50 -37.73
N LEU A 238 7.97 -1.26 -37.64
CA LEU A 238 6.57 -0.92 -37.88
C LEU A 238 6.22 -0.86 -39.39
N TYR A 239 7.14 -0.44 -40.26
CA TYR A 239 6.86 -0.36 -41.71
C TYR A 239 6.41 -1.70 -42.33
N PRO A 240 7.03 -2.85 -42.05
CA PRO A 240 6.59 -4.15 -42.56
C PRO A 240 5.15 -4.54 -42.19
N LEU A 241 4.62 -4.02 -41.06
CA LEU A 241 3.24 -4.29 -40.64
C LEU A 241 2.21 -3.53 -41.48
N VAL A 242 2.61 -2.45 -42.16
CA VAL A 242 1.70 -1.59 -42.94
C VAL A 242 1.24 -2.28 -44.23
N GLU A 243 2.11 -3.01 -44.92
CA GLU A 243 1.78 -3.59 -46.23
C GLU A 243 0.70 -4.69 -46.17
N PRO A 244 0.74 -5.66 -45.24
CA PRO A 244 -0.35 -6.62 -45.08
C PRO A 244 -1.70 -5.95 -44.84
N CYS A 245 -1.75 -4.92 -43.98
CA CYS A 245 -2.97 -4.18 -43.67
C CYS A 245 -3.53 -3.41 -44.90
N LYS A 246 -2.65 -2.97 -45.82
CA LYS A 246 -3.06 -2.34 -47.08
C LYS A 246 -3.68 -3.34 -48.06
N ILE A 247 -3.13 -4.55 -48.14
CA ILE A 247 -3.66 -5.61 -49.01
C ILE A 247 -5.07 -6.01 -48.56
N THR A 248 -5.32 -6.02 -47.25
CA THR A 248 -6.65 -6.29 -46.69
C THR A 248 -7.58 -5.07 -46.69
N GLU A 249 -7.14 -3.93 -47.24
CA GLU A 249 -7.88 -2.64 -47.24
C GLU A 249 -8.35 -2.19 -45.84
N ASP A 250 -7.63 -2.60 -44.77
CA ASP A 250 -7.92 -2.19 -43.40
C ASP A 250 -7.30 -0.82 -43.14
N TRP A 251 -7.93 0.21 -43.70
CA TRP A 251 -7.41 1.57 -43.69
C TRP A 251 -7.24 2.13 -42.27
N ASP A 252 -8.04 1.68 -41.31
CA ASP A 252 -7.94 2.08 -39.91
C ASP A 252 -6.64 1.59 -39.27
N LYS A 253 -6.29 0.31 -39.44
CA LYS A 253 -5.00 -0.22 -38.97
C LYS A 253 -3.82 0.43 -39.68
N VAL A 254 -3.95 0.68 -40.99
CA VAL A 254 -2.90 1.38 -41.76
C VAL A 254 -2.67 2.78 -41.22
N ILE A 255 -3.74 3.56 -40.96
CA ILE A 255 -3.65 4.90 -40.35
C ILE A 255 -3.00 4.82 -38.96
N TYR A 256 -3.42 3.87 -38.12
CA TYR A 256 -2.84 3.66 -36.79
C TYR A 256 -1.32 3.43 -36.86
N LEU A 257 -0.87 2.49 -37.69
CA LEU A 257 0.55 2.17 -37.85
C LEU A 257 1.36 3.34 -38.42
N LEU A 258 0.82 4.06 -39.42
CA LEU A 258 1.47 5.23 -40.00
C LEU A 258 1.58 6.38 -39.00
N LYS A 259 0.57 6.60 -38.15
CA LYS A 259 0.62 7.58 -37.05
C LYS A 259 1.71 7.21 -36.04
N LYS A 260 1.79 5.94 -35.65
CA LYS A 260 2.86 5.42 -34.78
C LYS A 260 4.25 5.63 -35.38
N ILE A 261 4.42 5.33 -36.67
CA ILE A 261 5.68 5.60 -37.38
C ILE A 261 6.01 7.10 -37.34
N LEU A 262 5.04 7.99 -37.57
CA LEU A 262 5.23 9.44 -37.57
C LEU A 262 5.46 10.04 -36.17
N ASP A 263 5.02 9.38 -35.10
CA ASP A 263 5.37 9.78 -33.73
C ASP A 263 6.87 9.57 -33.45
N HIS A 264 7.47 8.52 -34.05
CA HIS A 264 8.90 8.20 -33.88
C HIS A 264 9.80 8.80 -34.98
N GLU A 265 9.28 8.97 -36.19
CA GLU A 265 9.92 9.64 -37.34
C GLU A 265 9.06 10.78 -37.92
N PRO A 266 8.94 11.94 -37.23
CA PRO A 266 8.06 13.04 -37.65
C PRO A 266 8.44 13.68 -39.00
N ILE A 267 9.68 13.46 -39.46
CA ILE A 267 10.24 14.05 -40.69
C ILE A 267 10.05 13.09 -41.89
N SER A 268 9.49 11.90 -41.68
CA SER A 268 9.29 10.91 -42.76
C SER A 268 8.25 11.39 -43.79
N ASN A 269 8.75 11.93 -44.90
CA ASN A 269 7.90 12.28 -46.05
C ASN A 269 7.20 11.05 -46.63
N LYS A 270 7.83 9.88 -46.55
CA LYS A 270 7.25 8.61 -47.02
C LYS A 270 5.99 8.27 -46.23
N ALA A 271 6.07 8.21 -44.91
CA ALA A 271 4.92 7.92 -44.05
C ALA A 271 3.83 9.00 -44.14
N ARG A 272 4.24 10.27 -44.24
CA ARG A 272 3.32 11.41 -44.37
C ARG A 272 2.51 11.37 -45.68
N ASN A 273 3.17 11.13 -46.81
CA ASN A 273 2.50 11.01 -48.11
C ASN A 273 1.61 9.77 -48.17
N GLU A 274 2.07 8.66 -47.58
CA GLU A 274 1.28 7.44 -47.49
C GLU A 274 0.02 7.65 -46.65
N LEU A 275 0.12 8.36 -45.53
CA LEU A 275 -1.04 8.69 -44.70
C LEU A 275 -2.06 9.55 -45.45
N ILE A 276 -1.62 10.55 -46.23
CA ILE A 276 -2.51 11.35 -47.10
C ILE A 276 -3.22 10.45 -48.12
N ARG A 277 -2.49 9.53 -48.74
CA ARG A 277 -3.06 8.58 -49.72
C ARG A 277 -4.14 7.72 -49.08
N VAL A 278 -3.86 7.18 -47.89
CA VAL A 278 -4.80 6.32 -47.16
C VAL A 278 -6.03 7.12 -46.71
N TYR A 279 -5.87 8.38 -46.28
CA TYR A 279 -7.03 9.24 -46.00
C TYR A 279 -7.89 9.49 -47.24
N LYS A 280 -7.28 9.69 -48.42
CA LYS A 280 -8.05 9.84 -49.66
C LYS A 280 -8.83 8.57 -50.02
N LEU A 281 -8.27 7.40 -49.77
CA LEU A 281 -8.94 6.11 -50.01
C LEU A 281 -10.07 5.89 -48.99
N LYS A 282 -9.80 6.10 -47.70
CA LYS A 282 -10.78 5.91 -46.63
C LYS A 282 -11.99 6.84 -46.75
N TYR A 283 -11.75 8.10 -47.09
CA TYR A 283 -12.79 9.14 -47.14
C TYR A 283 -13.16 9.54 -48.58
N ALA A 284 -13.03 8.63 -49.54
CA ALA A 284 -13.24 8.92 -50.97
C ALA A 284 -14.63 9.54 -51.29
N ASN A 285 -15.64 9.20 -50.49
CA ASN A 285 -17.02 9.70 -50.64
C ASN A 285 -17.31 10.98 -49.85
N HIS A 286 -16.33 11.55 -49.14
CA HIS A 286 -16.54 12.66 -48.23
C HIS A 286 -16.64 14.01 -48.97
N SER A 287 -17.71 14.76 -48.70
CA SER A 287 -18.07 15.96 -49.48
C SER A 287 -17.01 17.08 -49.48
N LEU A 288 -16.25 17.24 -48.38
CA LEU A 288 -15.21 18.26 -48.19
C LEU A 288 -13.78 17.71 -48.03
N LEU A 289 -13.50 16.50 -48.52
CA LEU A 289 -12.20 15.83 -48.29
C LEU A 289 -10.99 16.69 -48.68
N GLU A 290 -10.98 17.20 -49.92
CA GLU A 290 -9.84 17.97 -50.45
C GLU A 290 -9.67 19.31 -49.71
N ASP A 291 -10.75 19.93 -49.27
CA ASP A 291 -10.70 21.18 -48.52
C ASP A 291 -10.15 20.97 -47.11
N PHE A 292 -10.57 19.91 -46.42
CA PHE A 292 -10.02 19.56 -45.11
C PHE A 292 -8.56 19.11 -45.18
N LEU A 293 -8.16 18.39 -46.24
CA LEU A 293 -6.74 18.08 -46.48
C LEU A 293 -5.90 19.36 -46.66
N LYS A 294 -6.40 20.34 -47.42
CA LYS A 294 -5.73 21.64 -47.57
C LYS A 294 -5.68 22.43 -46.25
N MET A 295 -6.82 22.55 -45.55
CA MET A 295 -6.92 23.28 -44.28
C MET A 295 -6.02 22.69 -43.18
N SER A 296 -5.81 21.37 -43.19
CA SER A 296 -4.95 20.69 -42.22
C SER A 296 -3.45 20.96 -42.41
N GLU A 297 -3.05 21.50 -43.57
CA GLU A 297 -1.65 21.61 -44.01
C GLU A 297 -0.89 20.27 -43.97
N LEU A 298 -1.59 19.12 -44.04
CA LEU A 298 -0.94 17.81 -43.97
C LEU A 298 0.03 17.57 -45.13
N GLY A 299 -0.14 18.21 -46.28
CA GLY A 299 0.86 18.17 -47.37
C GLY A 299 2.10 19.06 -47.16
N ASN A 300 2.12 19.92 -46.14
CA ASN A 300 3.22 20.88 -45.90
C ASN A 300 4.31 20.29 -44.99
N ASN A 301 5.39 19.78 -45.58
CA ASN A 301 6.48 19.11 -44.86
C ASN A 301 7.20 19.99 -43.82
N ARG A 302 7.03 21.32 -43.85
CA ARG A 302 7.60 22.24 -42.85
C ARG A 302 6.76 22.35 -41.57
N LYS A 303 5.51 21.88 -41.60
CA LYS A 303 4.59 21.95 -40.46
C LYS A 303 4.66 20.67 -39.62
N PRO A 304 4.52 20.76 -38.28
CA PRO A 304 4.51 19.59 -37.40
C PRO A 304 3.40 18.60 -37.78
N VAL A 305 3.78 17.39 -38.19
CA VAL A 305 2.86 16.39 -38.75
C VAL A 305 1.73 16.01 -37.80
N LYS A 306 1.99 15.92 -36.50
CA LYS A 306 1.00 15.59 -35.46
C LYS A 306 -0.13 16.63 -35.38
N VAL A 307 0.21 17.91 -35.49
CA VAL A 307 -0.78 19.01 -35.49
C VAL A 307 -1.62 18.95 -36.75
N CYS A 308 -0.99 18.72 -37.90
CA CYS A 308 -1.70 18.56 -39.17
C CYS A 308 -2.68 17.38 -39.15
N ILE A 309 -2.25 16.22 -38.63
CA ILE A 309 -3.10 15.03 -38.50
C ILE A 309 -4.31 15.34 -37.61
N SER A 310 -4.08 15.93 -36.44
CA SER A 310 -5.16 16.27 -35.50
C SER A 310 -6.16 17.26 -36.11
N ASN A 311 -5.67 18.27 -36.84
CA ASN A 311 -6.55 19.22 -37.54
C ASN A 311 -7.38 18.54 -38.64
N PHE A 312 -6.79 17.61 -39.40
CA PHE A 312 -7.52 16.85 -40.41
C PHE A 312 -8.59 15.96 -39.76
N GLU A 313 -8.20 15.10 -38.81
CA GLU A 313 -9.09 14.14 -38.16
C GLU A 313 -10.23 14.82 -37.38
N ARG A 314 -10.02 16.01 -36.83
CA ARG A 314 -11.08 16.78 -36.17
C ARG A 314 -12.12 17.31 -37.16
N ASN A 315 -11.68 17.68 -38.36
CA ASN A 315 -12.53 18.37 -39.33
C ASN A 315 -13.25 17.38 -40.26
N ILE A 316 -12.61 16.27 -40.63
CA ILE A 316 -13.14 15.25 -41.56
C ILE A 316 -14.41 14.54 -41.06
N VAL A 317 -14.83 14.79 -39.82
CA VAL A 317 -16.08 14.24 -39.27
C VAL A 317 -17.30 15.09 -39.67
N PHE A 318 -17.09 16.31 -40.18
CA PHE A 318 -18.17 17.20 -40.65
C PHE A 318 -18.57 16.87 -42.10
N ASP A 319 -19.43 15.86 -42.25
CA ASP A 319 -20.00 15.45 -43.54
C ASP A 319 -21.52 15.33 -43.48
N THR A 320 -22.16 15.26 -44.65
CA THR A 320 -23.58 14.94 -44.77
C THR A 320 -23.90 13.60 -44.10
N ASN A 321 -25.07 13.53 -43.46
CA ASN A 321 -25.56 12.41 -42.66
C ASN A 321 -24.82 12.13 -41.34
N ASN A 322 -23.75 12.85 -41.01
CA ASN A 322 -23.11 12.73 -39.71
C ASN A 322 -23.86 13.51 -38.62
N TYR A 323 -23.63 13.13 -37.37
CA TYR A 323 -24.27 13.73 -36.20
C TYR A 323 -23.30 14.64 -35.45
N VAL A 324 -23.87 15.67 -34.82
CA VAL A 324 -23.14 16.69 -34.07
C VAL A 324 -23.91 17.02 -32.80
N LEU A 325 -23.19 17.45 -31.76
CA LEU A 325 -23.73 17.92 -30.49
C LEU A 325 -23.42 19.40 -30.32
N HIS A 326 -24.46 20.20 -30.15
CA HIS A 326 -24.34 21.59 -29.74
C HIS A 326 -24.67 21.74 -28.25
N ARG A 327 -23.90 22.56 -27.52
CA ARG A 327 -24.07 22.76 -26.07
C ARG A 327 -25.50 23.11 -25.66
N ASN A 328 -26.19 23.92 -26.44
CA ASN A 328 -27.54 24.42 -26.12
C ASN A 328 -28.66 23.77 -26.94
N TRP A 329 -28.35 23.19 -28.11
CA TRP A 329 -29.38 22.68 -29.03
C TRP A 329 -29.42 21.15 -29.08
N GLY A 330 -28.54 20.49 -28.32
CA GLY A 330 -28.47 19.04 -28.26
C GLY A 330 -27.93 18.45 -29.55
N VAL A 331 -28.31 17.20 -29.81
CA VAL A 331 -27.89 16.45 -31.00
C VAL A 331 -28.58 17.01 -32.23
N GLY A 332 -27.83 17.13 -33.32
CA GLY A 332 -28.34 17.46 -34.65
C GLY A 332 -27.67 16.63 -35.74
N LYS A 333 -28.33 16.52 -36.89
CA LYS A 333 -27.87 15.80 -38.07
C LYS A 333 -27.46 16.78 -39.17
N ILE A 334 -26.29 16.61 -39.76
CA ILE A 334 -25.88 17.42 -40.92
C ILE A 334 -26.65 16.91 -42.14
N VAL A 335 -27.51 17.74 -42.70
CA VAL A 335 -28.41 17.36 -43.81
C VAL A 335 -27.74 17.61 -45.16
N SER A 336 -27.09 18.76 -45.30
CA SER A 336 -26.45 19.17 -46.54
C SER A 336 -25.30 20.13 -46.28
N ILE A 337 -24.44 20.28 -47.29
CA ILE A 337 -23.31 21.21 -47.32
C ILE A 337 -23.51 22.13 -48.53
N SER A 338 -23.13 23.41 -48.41
CA SER A 338 -23.24 24.35 -49.52
C SER A 338 -22.37 23.92 -50.71
N PRO A 339 -22.74 24.24 -51.97
CA PRO A 339 -21.98 23.82 -53.15
C PRO A 339 -20.52 24.33 -53.19
N ASN A 340 -20.23 25.42 -52.48
CA ASN A 340 -18.90 26.00 -52.33
C ASN A 340 -18.18 25.56 -51.04
N GLY A 341 -18.79 24.68 -50.23
CA GLY A 341 -18.22 24.11 -49.01
C GLY A 341 -18.04 25.07 -47.83
N ASP A 342 -18.59 26.28 -47.91
CA ASP A 342 -18.42 27.33 -46.89
C ASP A 342 -19.32 27.17 -45.66
N SER A 343 -20.41 26.42 -45.79
CA SER A 343 -21.50 26.33 -44.82
C SER A 343 -22.06 24.91 -44.76
N ILE A 344 -22.45 24.49 -43.57
CA ILE A 344 -23.20 23.25 -43.33
C ILE A 344 -24.61 23.57 -42.84
N PHE A 345 -25.55 22.69 -43.14
CA PHE A 345 -26.94 22.78 -42.71
C PHE A 345 -27.24 21.64 -41.75
N VAL A 346 -27.65 21.98 -40.52
CA VAL A 346 -27.85 21.03 -39.44
C VAL A 346 -29.30 21.03 -38.96
N ASP A 347 -29.88 19.84 -38.87
CA ASP A 347 -31.19 19.59 -38.27
C ASP A 347 -31.03 19.22 -36.80
N PHE A 348 -31.36 20.15 -35.90
CA PHE A 348 -31.57 19.88 -34.49
C PHE A 348 -33.04 19.52 -34.22
N LYS A 349 -33.35 19.08 -33.00
CA LYS A 349 -34.72 18.73 -32.59
C LYS A 349 -35.71 19.87 -32.80
N ASP A 350 -35.35 21.07 -32.33
CA ASP A 350 -36.23 22.25 -32.36
C ASP A 350 -35.86 23.25 -33.47
N LYS A 351 -34.79 22.98 -34.24
CA LYS A 351 -34.29 23.87 -35.30
C LYS A 351 -33.90 23.07 -36.53
N LYS A 352 -34.78 23.09 -37.54
CA LYS A 352 -34.54 22.45 -38.83
C LYS A 352 -33.76 23.37 -39.78
N ASN A 353 -32.92 22.78 -40.61
CA ASN A 353 -32.12 23.40 -41.67
C ASN A 353 -31.29 24.60 -41.18
N HIS A 354 -30.68 24.49 -39.99
CA HIS A 354 -29.93 25.58 -39.40
C HIS A 354 -28.57 25.76 -40.11
N LYS A 355 -28.36 26.90 -40.76
CA LYS A 355 -27.13 27.23 -41.48
C LYS A 355 -26.02 27.67 -40.52
N LEU A 356 -24.86 27.02 -40.61
CA LEU A 356 -23.62 27.39 -39.90
C LEU A 356 -22.47 27.47 -40.90
N SER A 357 -21.57 28.45 -40.76
CA SER A 357 -20.31 28.43 -41.52
C SER A 357 -19.43 27.27 -41.05
N ILE A 358 -18.55 26.77 -41.90
CA ILE A 358 -17.68 25.64 -41.55
C ILE A 358 -16.80 25.93 -40.33
N GLN A 359 -16.30 27.16 -40.22
CA GLN A 359 -15.51 27.61 -39.07
C GLN A 359 -16.33 27.67 -37.78
N MET A 360 -17.60 28.09 -37.88
CA MET A 360 -18.51 28.13 -36.74
C MET A 360 -18.94 26.74 -36.31
N ALA A 361 -19.13 25.82 -37.27
CA ALA A 361 -19.37 24.41 -36.99
C ALA A 361 -18.21 23.78 -36.21
N ILE A 362 -16.96 23.94 -36.67
CA ILE A 362 -15.76 23.40 -36.01
C ILE A 362 -15.60 23.91 -34.57
N THR A 363 -16.02 25.15 -34.31
CA THR A 363 -15.83 25.79 -32.98
C THR A 363 -16.99 25.57 -32.02
N SER A 364 -18.21 25.36 -32.51
CA SER A 364 -19.42 25.26 -31.66
C SER A 364 -20.03 23.86 -31.58
N LEU A 365 -19.64 22.94 -32.46
CA LEU A 365 -20.21 21.59 -32.54
C LEU A 365 -19.17 20.53 -32.20
N LYS A 366 -19.58 19.55 -31.39
CA LYS A 366 -18.82 18.32 -31.14
C LYS A 366 -19.36 17.20 -32.04
N PRO A 367 -18.55 16.59 -32.91
CA PRO A 367 -19.01 15.44 -33.71
C PRO A 367 -19.41 14.25 -32.84
N LEU A 368 -20.45 13.52 -33.25
CA LEU A 368 -20.90 12.28 -32.63
C LEU A 368 -20.88 11.14 -33.66
N LYS A 369 -20.41 9.96 -33.24
CA LYS A 369 -20.50 8.74 -34.06
C LYS A 369 -21.96 8.28 -34.18
N VAL A 370 -22.29 7.58 -35.26
CA VAL A 370 -23.66 7.10 -35.53
C VAL A 370 -24.16 6.13 -34.45
N ASP A 371 -23.27 5.32 -33.90
CA ASP A 371 -23.54 4.36 -32.83
C ASP A 371 -23.58 4.97 -31.42
N HIS A 372 -23.26 6.26 -31.28
CA HIS A 372 -23.24 6.94 -29.99
C HIS A 372 -24.65 6.97 -29.36
N ILE A 373 -24.75 6.72 -28.06
CA ILE A 373 -26.02 6.60 -27.31
C ILE A 373 -26.94 7.81 -27.48
N TRP A 374 -26.40 9.04 -27.52
CA TRP A 374 -27.19 10.25 -27.79
C TRP A 374 -27.67 10.41 -29.23
N VAL A 375 -26.98 9.81 -30.21
CA VAL A 375 -27.51 9.71 -31.57
C VAL A 375 -28.66 8.71 -31.59
N LYS A 376 -28.49 7.54 -30.97
CA LYS A 376 -29.57 6.55 -30.79
C LYS A 376 -30.78 7.15 -30.07
N TYR A 377 -30.56 7.95 -29.03
CA TYR A 377 -31.61 8.66 -28.29
C TYR A 377 -32.29 9.75 -29.14
N TYR A 378 -31.55 10.41 -30.01
CA TYR A 378 -32.09 11.40 -30.96
C TYR A 378 -32.97 10.73 -32.04
N GLU A 379 -32.56 9.58 -32.56
CA GLU A 379 -33.30 8.82 -33.57
C GLU A 379 -34.49 8.03 -33.00
N ASN A 380 -34.30 7.35 -31.88
CA ASN A 380 -35.30 6.51 -31.22
C ASN A 380 -35.17 6.61 -29.70
N LYS A 381 -35.85 7.62 -29.13
CA LYS A 381 -35.87 7.87 -27.69
C LYS A 381 -36.38 6.66 -26.89
N ASP A 382 -37.46 6.02 -27.35
CA ASP A 382 -38.15 4.98 -26.58
C ASP A 382 -37.28 3.73 -26.41
N ALA A 383 -36.47 3.38 -27.42
CA ALA A 383 -35.53 2.27 -27.34
C ALA A 383 -34.47 2.47 -26.24
N VAL A 384 -33.89 3.67 -26.15
CA VAL A 384 -32.85 3.97 -25.14
C VAL A 384 -33.45 4.08 -23.74
N VAL A 385 -34.66 4.61 -23.60
CA VAL A 385 -35.39 4.63 -22.32
C VAL A 385 -35.68 3.19 -21.85
N SER A 386 -36.12 2.31 -22.75
CA SER A 386 -36.33 0.89 -22.42
C SER A 386 -35.05 0.18 -22.00
N LEU A 387 -33.90 0.48 -22.63
CA LEU A 387 -32.60 -0.05 -22.20
C LEU A 387 -32.28 0.39 -20.76
N PHE A 388 -32.46 1.67 -20.46
CA PHE A 388 -32.22 2.22 -19.13
C PHE A 388 -33.10 1.56 -18.04
N GLU A 389 -34.38 1.30 -18.34
CA GLU A 389 -35.34 0.73 -17.39
C GLU A 389 -35.19 -0.79 -17.22
N ASN A 390 -35.00 -1.53 -18.32
CA ASN A 390 -35.12 -2.98 -18.35
C ASN A 390 -33.78 -3.73 -18.48
N ASN A 391 -32.72 -3.08 -18.98
CA ASN A 391 -31.43 -3.73 -19.23
C ASN A 391 -30.24 -2.82 -18.88
N ILE A 392 -29.99 -2.70 -17.57
CA ILE A 392 -28.90 -1.88 -17.02
C ILE A 392 -27.52 -2.24 -17.61
N PRO A 393 -27.11 -3.53 -17.74
CA PRO A 393 -25.82 -3.87 -18.35
C PRO A 393 -25.65 -3.34 -19.77
N GLU A 394 -26.66 -3.56 -20.64
CA GLU A 394 -26.59 -3.10 -22.03
C GLU A 394 -26.64 -1.57 -22.12
N PHE A 395 -27.40 -0.90 -21.23
CA PHE A 395 -27.37 0.56 -21.13
C PHE A 395 -25.97 1.08 -20.78
N PHE A 396 -25.29 0.49 -19.80
CA PHE A 396 -23.93 0.90 -19.44
C PHE A 396 -22.91 0.60 -20.53
N LYS A 397 -23.04 -0.53 -21.24
CA LYS A 397 -22.23 -0.82 -22.42
C LYS A 397 -22.37 0.29 -23.46
N GLU A 398 -23.59 0.62 -23.88
CA GLU A 398 -23.86 1.66 -24.87
C GLU A 398 -23.42 3.05 -24.41
N LEU A 399 -23.59 3.35 -23.12
CA LEU A 399 -23.14 4.61 -22.53
C LEU A 399 -21.62 4.69 -22.54
N LEU A 400 -20.92 3.70 -21.97
CA LEU A 400 -19.47 3.73 -21.84
C LEU A 400 -18.77 3.69 -23.21
N THR A 401 -19.22 2.86 -24.15
CA THR A 401 -18.64 2.81 -25.50
C THR A 401 -18.76 4.15 -26.24
N SER A 402 -19.80 4.92 -25.94
CA SER A 402 -19.98 6.28 -26.48
C SER A 402 -19.01 7.31 -25.89
N PHE A 403 -18.47 7.04 -24.70
CA PHE A 403 -17.54 7.90 -23.97
C PHE A 403 -16.17 7.22 -23.79
N ASP A 404 -15.65 6.63 -24.88
CA ASP A 404 -14.31 6.04 -24.92
C ASP A 404 -14.08 4.90 -23.91
N ASN A 405 -15.14 4.12 -23.66
CA ASN A 405 -15.20 2.98 -22.74
C ASN A 405 -15.01 3.32 -21.25
N HIS A 406 -14.90 4.59 -20.85
CA HIS A 406 -14.71 4.95 -19.44
C HIS A 406 -15.43 6.24 -19.05
N MET A 407 -16.01 6.29 -17.86
CA MET A 407 -16.64 7.50 -17.33
C MET A 407 -16.51 7.58 -15.81
N LEU A 408 -16.36 8.79 -15.28
CA LEU A 408 -16.48 9.03 -13.86
C LEU A 408 -17.94 8.90 -13.41
N VAL A 409 -18.16 8.44 -12.18
CA VAL A 409 -19.51 8.35 -11.59
C VAL A 409 -20.23 9.70 -11.61
N SER A 410 -19.50 10.81 -11.44
CA SER A 410 -20.04 12.17 -11.56
C SER A 410 -20.51 12.52 -12.97
N GLU A 411 -19.82 12.03 -13.99
CA GLU A 411 -20.16 12.26 -15.40
C GLU A 411 -21.38 11.42 -15.79
N ILE A 412 -21.42 10.15 -15.37
CA ILE A 412 -22.59 9.27 -15.52
C ILE A 412 -23.81 9.93 -14.87
N LYS A 413 -23.66 10.45 -13.65
CA LYS A 413 -24.74 11.18 -12.96
C LYS A 413 -25.23 12.36 -13.79
N ALA A 414 -24.32 13.17 -14.35
CA ALA A 414 -24.68 14.34 -15.15
C ALA A 414 -25.42 13.95 -16.45
N GLU A 415 -25.08 12.82 -17.04
CA GLU A 415 -25.72 12.33 -18.24
C GLU A 415 -27.10 11.71 -17.99
N VAL A 416 -27.26 11.00 -16.87
CA VAL A 416 -28.46 10.24 -16.54
C VAL A 416 -29.52 11.11 -15.86
N VAL A 417 -29.11 11.95 -14.90
CA VAL A 417 -30.02 12.80 -14.12
C VAL A 417 -30.61 13.88 -15.02
N GLY A 418 -31.94 14.04 -14.96
CA GLY A 418 -32.69 14.98 -15.79
C GLY A 418 -33.12 14.43 -17.15
N LYS A 419 -32.43 13.40 -17.68
CA LYS A 419 -32.87 12.69 -18.90
C LYS A 419 -33.73 11.47 -18.58
N PHE A 420 -33.30 10.66 -17.62
CA PHE A 420 -33.95 9.38 -17.27
C PHE A 420 -34.49 9.34 -15.84
N LEU A 421 -33.87 10.05 -14.89
CA LEU A 421 -34.29 10.05 -13.49
C LEU A 421 -34.15 11.41 -12.80
N PRO A 422 -35.00 11.71 -11.79
CA PRO A 422 -34.86 12.92 -10.97
C PRO A 422 -33.70 12.79 -9.96
N THR A 423 -33.09 13.91 -9.58
CA THR A 423 -31.89 13.94 -8.72
C THR A 423 -32.07 13.23 -7.38
N SER A 424 -33.30 13.22 -6.82
CA SER A 424 -33.64 12.55 -5.55
C SER A 424 -33.52 11.02 -5.62
N GLU A 425 -33.69 10.42 -6.80
CA GLU A 425 -33.71 8.96 -6.95
C GLU A 425 -32.34 8.36 -7.29
N TRP A 426 -31.35 9.22 -7.59
CA TRP A 426 -30.02 8.81 -8.01
C TRP A 426 -29.38 7.81 -7.04
N SER A 427 -29.37 8.09 -5.74
CA SER A 427 -28.69 7.22 -4.75
C SER A 427 -29.29 5.81 -4.71
N LYS A 428 -30.62 5.70 -4.81
CA LYS A 428 -31.33 4.41 -4.80
C LYS A 428 -31.05 3.64 -6.10
N TRP A 429 -31.14 4.30 -7.25
CA TRP A 429 -30.89 3.68 -8.54
C TRP A 429 -29.42 3.27 -8.70
N TRP A 430 -28.48 4.13 -8.32
CA TRP A 430 -27.04 3.87 -8.43
C TRP A 430 -26.60 2.67 -7.59
N ASN A 431 -27.15 2.50 -6.38
CA ASN A 431 -26.87 1.31 -5.56
C ASN A 431 -27.36 0.02 -6.23
N LYS A 432 -28.54 0.05 -6.87
CA LYS A 432 -29.06 -1.09 -7.66
C LYS A 432 -28.14 -1.37 -8.86
N ALA A 433 -27.78 -0.33 -9.61
CA ALA A 433 -26.89 -0.44 -10.77
C ALA A 433 -25.51 -1.00 -10.38
N LYS A 434 -24.92 -0.56 -9.27
CA LYS A 434 -23.62 -1.03 -8.78
C LYS A 434 -23.61 -2.52 -8.50
N ASN A 435 -24.70 -3.08 -7.97
CA ASN A 435 -24.83 -4.51 -7.74
C ASN A 435 -24.93 -5.31 -9.05
N VAL A 436 -25.52 -4.74 -10.09
CA VAL A 436 -25.57 -5.35 -11.42
C VAL A 436 -24.20 -5.29 -12.10
N ILE A 437 -23.52 -4.13 -12.04
CA ILE A 437 -22.17 -3.93 -12.56
C ILE A 437 -21.20 -4.96 -11.99
N LYS A 438 -21.22 -5.19 -10.67
CA LYS A 438 -20.35 -6.19 -10.01
C LYS A 438 -20.50 -7.61 -10.56
N LYS A 439 -21.64 -7.94 -11.15
CA LYS A 439 -21.93 -9.28 -11.69
C LYS A 439 -21.65 -9.39 -13.19
N GLU A 440 -21.39 -8.28 -13.87
CA GLU A 440 -21.18 -8.24 -15.31
C GLU A 440 -19.68 -8.23 -15.61
N PRO A 441 -19.08 -9.31 -16.15
CA PRO A 441 -17.63 -9.46 -16.30
C PRO A 441 -16.95 -8.38 -17.17
N LYS A 442 -17.71 -7.73 -18.07
CA LYS A 442 -17.22 -6.67 -18.94
C LYS A 442 -17.35 -5.27 -18.35
N LEU A 443 -18.02 -5.10 -17.21
CA LEU A 443 -18.18 -3.82 -16.54
C LEU A 443 -17.43 -3.85 -15.21
N GLY A 444 -16.57 -2.87 -14.95
CA GLY A 444 -15.86 -2.80 -13.69
C GLY A 444 -15.37 -1.42 -13.36
N PHE A 445 -14.90 -1.23 -12.13
CA PHE A 445 -14.25 0.01 -11.72
C PHE A 445 -12.77 -0.07 -12.01
N ASN A 446 -12.18 1.05 -12.45
CA ASN A 446 -10.74 1.14 -12.66
C ASN A 446 -10.00 0.89 -11.33
N PRO A 447 -9.06 -0.08 -11.24
CA PRO A 447 -8.32 -0.36 -10.02
C PRO A 447 -7.55 0.84 -9.46
N LYS A 448 -7.09 1.75 -10.33
CA LYS A 448 -6.34 2.96 -9.96
C LYS A 448 -7.24 4.14 -9.60
N LYS A 449 -8.48 4.17 -10.10
CA LYS A 449 -9.45 5.23 -9.87
C LYS A 449 -10.80 4.63 -9.50
N LYS A 450 -11.06 4.55 -8.19
CA LYS A 450 -12.26 3.90 -7.63
C LYS A 450 -13.60 4.47 -8.09
N ASP A 451 -13.62 5.71 -8.58
CA ASP A 451 -14.82 6.41 -9.06
C ASP A 451 -14.93 6.46 -10.59
N GLU A 452 -14.11 5.69 -11.31
CA GLU A 452 -14.13 5.57 -12.76
C GLU A 452 -14.66 4.18 -13.14
N LEU A 453 -15.75 4.15 -13.89
CA LEU A 453 -16.36 2.93 -14.43
C LEU A 453 -15.85 2.72 -15.85
N GLU A 454 -15.48 1.48 -16.19
CA GLU A 454 -14.96 1.11 -17.50
C GLU A 454 -15.73 -0.09 -18.10
N TYR A 455 -15.88 -0.07 -19.42
CA TYR A 455 -16.33 -1.20 -20.22
C TYR A 455 -15.12 -1.87 -20.88
N ARG A 456 -14.93 -3.15 -20.61
CA ARG A 456 -13.77 -3.93 -21.02
C ARG A 456 -14.14 -4.78 -22.23
N GLU A 457 -13.29 -4.79 -23.25
CA GLU A 457 -13.50 -5.62 -24.45
C GLU A 457 -13.39 -7.11 -24.13
N LYS A 458 -12.49 -7.47 -23.21
CA LYS A 458 -12.33 -8.83 -22.66
C LYS A 458 -12.83 -8.84 -21.22
N PRO A 459 -13.65 -9.83 -20.82
CA PRO A 459 -14.02 -9.98 -19.43
C PRO A 459 -12.76 -10.28 -18.62
N ILE A 460 -12.58 -9.59 -17.50
CA ILE A 460 -11.60 -10.01 -16.49
C ILE A 460 -12.37 -10.73 -15.38
N THR A 461 -11.82 -11.84 -14.93
CA THR A 461 -12.38 -12.58 -13.80
C THR A 461 -12.17 -11.80 -12.50
N PHE A 462 -12.97 -12.09 -11.48
CA PHE A 462 -12.80 -11.48 -10.15
C PHE A 462 -11.37 -11.73 -9.60
N ALA A 463 -10.83 -12.92 -9.83
CA ALA A 463 -9.43 -13.28 -9.55
C ALA A 463 -8.41 -12.35 -10.26
N GLU A 464 -8.59 -12.07 -11.54
CA GLU A 464 -7.70 -11.18 -12.30
C GLU A 464 -7.78 -9.74 -11.79
N GLU A 465 -8.97 -9.24 -11.45
CA GLU A 465 -9.14 -7.90 -10.86
C GLU A 465 -8.40 -7.77 -9.52
N LEU A 466 -8.52 -8.76 -8.64
CA LEU A 466 -7.79 -8.80 -7.38
C LEU A 466 -6.28 -8.87 -7.62
N THR A 467 -5.84 -9.67 -8.59
CA THR A 467 -4.42 -9.80 -8.95
C THR A 467 -3.84 -8.48 -9.46
N GLU A 468 -4.58 -7.75 -10.29
CA GLU A 468 -4.19 -6.41 -10.73
C GLU A 468 -4.12 -5.41 -9.58
N LYS A 469 -5.13 -5.39 -8.68
CA LYS A 469 -5.12 -4.53 -7.49
C LYS A 469 -3.92 -4.82 -6.59
N PHE A 470 -3.61 -6.09 -6.37
CA PHE A 470 -2.49 -6.55 -5.55
C PHE A 470 -1.15 -6.08 -6.12
N ASN A 471 -0.95 -6.31 -7.43
CA ASN A 471 0.27 -5.93 -8.14
C ASN A 471 0.46 -4.40 -8.25
N ALA A 472 -0.64 -3.65 -8.38
CA ALA A 472 -0.61 -2.19 -8.49
C ALA A 472 -0.30 -1.50 -7.15
N ASN A 473 -0.53 -2.15 -6.02
CA ASN A 473 -0.30 -1.59 -4.70
C ASN A 473 1.13 -1.90 -4.23
N THR A 474 1.80 -0.94 -3.59
CA THR A 474 3.15 -1.14 -3.01
C THR A 474 3.14 -1.26 -1.49
N ASP A 475 2.00 -0.93 -0.86
CA ASP A 475 1.81 -1.00 0.59
C ASP A 475 1.51 -2.45 1.01
N ALA A 476 2.34 -3.00 1.90
CA ALA A 476 2.25 -4.39 2.33
C ALA A 476 0.96 -4.70 3.12
N SER A 477 0.45 -3.74 3.90
CA SER A 477 -0.79 -3.89 4.66
C SER A 477 -1.99 -3.92 3.71
N LYS A 478 -2.02 -3.04 2.70
CA LYS A 478 -3.10 -3.05 1.70
C LYS A 478 -3.05 -4.30 0.82
N ARG A 479 -1.87 -4.81 0.49
CA ARG A 479 -1.71 -6.10 -0.21
C ARG A 479 -2.30 -7.24 0.60
N LEU A 480 -2.03 -7.28 1.91
CA LEU A 480 -2.61 -8.26 2.82
C LEU A 480 -4.14 -8.17 2.83
N ASP A 481 -4.71 -6.96 2.90
CA ASP A 481 -6.16 -6.79 2.86
C ASP A 481 -6.79 -7.31 1.56
N ILE A 482 -6.13 -7.12 0.41
CA ILE A 482 -6.57 -7.67 -0.89
C ILE A 482 -6.47 -9.20 -0.90
N ALA A 483 -5.39 -9.75 -0.35
CA ALA A 483 -5.20 -11.20 -0.29
C ALA A 483 -6.24 -11.86 0.62
N MET A 484 -6.57 -11.24 1.76
CA MET A 484 -7.65 -11.70 2.63
C MET A 484 -9.04 -11.52 1.99
N GLU A 485 -9.25 -10.50 1.14
CA GLU A 485 -10.48 -10.37 0.34
C GLU A 485 -10.63 -11.53 -0.66
N ALA A 486 -9.52 -11.99 -1.25
CA ALA A 486 -9.52 -13.18 -2.11
C ALA A 486 -9.94 -14.43 -1.34
N LEU A 487 -9.33 -14.69 -0.17
CA LEU A 487 -9.67 -15.86 0.67
C LEU A 487 -11.13 -15.89 1.10
N ARG A 488 -11.72 -14.74 1.44
CA ARG A 488 -13.15 -14.65 1.78
C ARG A 488 -14.08 -14.99 0.62
N ASN A 489 -13.60 -14.89 -0.61
CA ASN A 489 -14.34 -15.19 -1.84
C ASN A 489 -13.65 -16.34 -2.60
N LYS A 490 -13.19 -17.37 -1.88
CA LYS A 490 -12.32 -18.44 -2.41
C LYS A 490 -12.84 -19.13 -3.67
N GLU A 491 -14.14 -19.33 -3.80
CA GLU A 491 -14.76 -19.94 -5.00
C GLU A 491 -14.56 -19.10 -6.28
N GLU A 492 -14.53 -17.76 -6.17
CA GLU A 492 -14.41 -16.86 -7.32
C GLU A 492 -12.97 -16.34 -7.54
N ALA A 493 -12.07 -16.60 -6.57
CA ALA A 493 -10.74 -16.00 -6.49
C ALA A 493 -9.59 -17.02 -6.40
N GLU A 494 -9.83 -18.31 -6.63
CA GLU A 494 -8.83 -19.40 -6.49
C GLU A 494 -7.49 -19.09 -7.17
N SER A 495 -7.50 -18.69 -8.44
CA SER A 495 -6.28 -18.35 -9.18
C SER A 495 -5.53 -17.13 -8.60
N ALA A 496 -6.24 -16.19 -7.97
CA ALA A 496 -5.61 -15.06 -7.28
C ALA A 496 -5.01 -15.50 -5.94
N ILE A 497 -5.70 -16.37 -5.21
CA ILE A 497 -5.20 -16.95 -3.95
C ILE A 497 -3.88 -17.67 -4.20
N ASP A 498 -3.79 -18.49 -5.26
CA ASP A 498 -2.54 -19.17 -5.65
C ASP A 498 -1.41 -18.18 -5.93
N THR A 499 -1.72 -17.12 -6.68
CA THR A 499 -0.75 -16.08 -7.02
C THR A 499 -0.25 -15.36 -5.76
N PHE A 500 -1.14 -15.03 -4.83
CA PHE A 500 -0.80 -14.34 -3.58
C PHE A 500 -0.07 -15.25 -2.61
N ALA A 501 -0.47 -16.51 -2.50
CA ALA A 501 0.23 -17.51 -1.70
C ALA A 501 1.68 -17.67 -2.19
N HIS A 502 1.92 -17.70 -3.50
CA HIS A 502 3.28 -17.69 -4.03
C HIS A 502 4.07 -16.43 -3.66
N HIS A 503 3.43 -15.24 -3.68
CA HIS A 503 4.09 -14.01 -3.24
C HIS A 503 4.50 -14.07 -1.76
N TYR A 504 3.59 -14.51 -0.88
CA TYR A 504 3.88 -14.60 0.55
C TYR A 504 4.86 -15.73 0.88
N PHE A 505 4.87 -16.82 0.09
CA PHE A 505 5.90 -17.86 0.19
C PHE A 505 7.31 -17.31 -0.03
N GLU A 506 7.49 -16.42 -1.00
CA GLU A 506 8.80 -15.76 -1.22
C GLU A 506 9.15 -14.75 -0.10
N GLU A 507 8.15 -14.18 0.58
CA GLU A 507 8.37 -13.26 1.71
C GLU A 507 8.73 -13.98 3.02
N GLU A 508 8.62 -15.32 3.11
CA GLU A 508 9.13 -16.10 4.27
C GLU A 508 10.65 -15.94 4.44
N ASP A 509 11.38 -15.71 3.34
CA ASP A 509 12.83 -15.49 3.29
C ASP A 509 13.23 -13.99 3.35
N SER A 510 12.26 -13.10 3.56
CA SER A 510 12.51 -11.67 3.67
C SER A 510 13.43 -11.35 4.85
N SER A 511 14.24 -10.30 4.75
CA SER A 511 15.04 -9.83 5.89
C SER A 511 14.21 -9.03 6.90
N ASP A 512 13.02 -8.56 6.50
CA ASP A 512 12.11 -7.77 7.33
C ASP A 512 11.25 -8.69 8.21
N PRO A 513 11.38 -8.64 9.56
CA PRO A 513 10.60 -9.49 10.47
C PRO A 513 9.08 -9.34 10.29
N TYR A 514 8.59 -8.13 9.97
CA TYR A 514 7.17 -7.90 9.72
C TYR A 514 6.66 -8.74 8.55
N ARG A 515 7.41 -8.76 7.44
CA ARG A 515 6.99 -9.48 6.23
C ARG A 515 7.01 -10.98 6.42
N ARG A 516 8.03 -11.52 7.09
CA ARG A 516 8.13 -12.95 7.42
C ARG A 516 6.96 -13.42 8.29
N ILE A 517 6.64 -12.65 9.34
CA ILE A 517 5.53 -12.98 10.23
C ILE A 517 4.19 -12.92 9.49
N VAL A 518 3.95 -11.86 8.71
CA VAL A 518 2.71 -11.73 7.93
C VAL A 518 2.59 -12.84 6.88
N ALA A 519 3.69 -13.20 6.20
CA ALA A 519 3.74 -14.32 5.27
C ALA A 519 3.33 -15.64 5.92
N TYR A 520 3.96 -15.97 7.05
CA TYR A 520 3.63 -17.16 7.83
C TYR A 520 2.15 -17.19 8.24
N LEU A 521 1.63 -16.08 8.79
CA LEU A 521 0.24 -16.00 9.25
C LEU A 521 -0.75 -16.12 8.08
N TYR A 522 -0.52 -15.42 6.97
CA TYR A 522 -1.37 -15.49 5.79
C TYR A 522 -1.41 -16.91 5.21
N LEU A 523 -0.24 -17.53 5.00
CA LEU A 523 -0.16 -18.88 4.47
C LEU A 523 -0.82 -19.91 5.40
N ASN A 524 -0.81 -19.67 6.71
CA ASN A 524 -1.54 -20.51 7.64
C ASN A 524 -3.06 -20.39 7.48
N GLU A 525 -3.57 -19.19 7.22
CA GLU A 525 -4.98 -19.00 6.91
C GLU A 525 -5.37 -19.67 5.58
N VAL A 526 -4.55 -19.52 4.53
CA VAL A 526 -4.77 -20.23 3.25
C VAL A 526 -4.89 -21.74 3.48
N ALA A 527 -3.95 -22.32 4.22
CA ALA A 527 -3.92 -23.75 4.49
C ALA A 527 -5.13 -24.24 5.33
N SER A 528 -5.76 -23.35 6.09
CA SER A 528 -6.95 -23.67 6.88
C SER A 528 -8.26 -23.56 6.10
N GLU A 529 -8.30 -22.71 5.08
CA GLU A 529 -9.50 -22.38 4.31
C GLU A 529 -9.59 -23.10 2.95
N MET A 530 -8.47 -23.55 2.40
CA MET A 530 -8.37 -24.23 1.10
C MET A 530 -8.23 -25.75 1.26
N GLU A 531 -8.96 -26.51 0.45
CA GLU A 531 -8.80 -27.96 0.29
C GLU A 531 -7.95 -28.25 -0.96
N GLY A 532 -6.99 -29.17 -0.87
CA GLY A 532 -6.20 -29.68 -2.00
C GLY A 532 -7.00 -30.64 -2.89
N GLU A 533 -6.45 -30.97 -4.06
CA GLU A 533 -7.11 -31.81 -5.09
C GLU A 533 -7.62 -33.17 -4.55
N ASP A 534 -7.01 -33.70 -3.48
CA ASP A 534 -7.36 -34.97 -2.85
C ASP A 534 -8.26 -34.85 -1.60
N GLY A 535 -8.76 -33.64 -1.27
CA GLY A 535 -9.47 -33.36 -0.01
C GLY A 535 -8.58 -33.29 1.23
N ALA A 536 -7.25 -33.28 1.04
CA ALA A 536 -6.26 -32.98 2.07
C ALA A 536 -6.09 -31.46 2.24
N PRO A 537 -5.55 -30.95 3.36
CA PRO A 537 -5.22 -29.51 3.49
C PRO A 537 -4.33 -29.05 2.34
N TYR A 538 -4.60 -27.86 1.79
CA TYR A 538 -3.83 -27.30 0.68
C TYR A 538 -2.36 -27.10 1.07
N ASP A 539 -1.47 -28.00 0.63
CA ASP A 539 -0.08 -28.07 1.06
C ASP A 539 0.84 -27.36 0.05
N PHE A 540 1.09 -26.08 0.27
CA PHE A 540 2.37 -25.51 -0.15
C PHE A 540 3.44 -26.12 0.76
N GLN A 541 4.47 -26.77 0.20
CA GLN A 541 5.66 -27.20 0.94
C GLN A 541 6.32 -25.98 1.61
N ARG A 542 5.82 -25.56 2.79
CA ARG A 542 6.23 -24.34 3.49
C ARG A 542 7.71 -24.40 3.82
N ARG A 543 8.45 -23.31 3.59
CA ARG A 543 9.85 -23.22 4.03
C ARG A 543 9.88 -22.97 5.52
N GLN A 544 9.00 -22.09 6.00
CA GLN A 544 8.95 -21.70 7.39
C GLN A 544 7.98 -22.58 8.19
N LYS A 545 8.50 -23.29 9.20
CA LYS A 545 7.69 -24.03 10.16
C LYS A 545 7.26 -23.11 11.31
N GLU A 546 6.27 -23.55 12.08
CA GLU A 546 5.87 -22.85 13.32
C GLU A 546 7.07 -22.65 14.26
N GLU A 547 8.03 -23.58 14.26
CA GLU A 547 9.29 -23.50 15.01
C GLU A 547 10.13 -22.27 14.62
N ASP A 548 10.20 -21.94 13.33
CA ASP A 548 10.96 -20.79 12.82
C ASP A 548 10.26 -19.47 13.14
N ALA A 549 8.92 -19.43 13.01
CA ALA A 549 8.11 -18.30 13.45
C ALA A 549 8.24 -18.08 14.97
N ALA A 550 8.28 -19.16 15.75
CA ALA A 550 8.50 -19.10 17.19
C ALA A 550 9.88 -18.53 17.55
N VAL A 551 10.93 -18.88 16.81
CA VAL A 551 12.29 -18.31 17.02
C VAL A 551 12.28 -16.81 16.74
N LEU A 552 11.65 -16.35 15.68
CA LEU A 552 11.49 -14.92 15.38
C LEU A 552 10.80 -14.19 16.52
N ILE A 553 9.61 -14.66 16.92
CA ILE A 553 8.82 -14.01 17.97
C ILE A 553 9.62 -13.94 19.27
N LYS A 554 10.31 -15.02 19.67
CA LYS A 554 11.13 -15.06 20.90
C LYS A 554 12.28 -14.05 20.93
N ASN A 555 12.83 -13.71 19.77
CA ASN A 555 14.01 -12.86 19.65
C ASN A 555 13.66 -11.37 19.49
N LEU A 556 12.43 -11.05 19.12
CA LEU A 556 11.98 -9.66 18.98
C LEU A 556 11.69 -9.04 20.35
N SER A 557 12.03 -7.77 20.50
CA SER A 557 11.70 -6.96 21.67
C SER A 557 10.20 -6.63 21.73
N ARG A 558 9.76 -6.15 22.89
CA ARG A 558 8.39 -5.67 23.09
C ARG A 558 8.06 -4.56 22.10
N GLU A 559 8.95 -3.58 21.96
CA GLU A 559 8.77 -2.42 21.10
C GLU A 559 8.63 -2.83 19.62
N GLU A 560 9.45 -3.77 19.15
CA GLU A 560 9.37 -4.29 17.78
C GLU A 560 8.06 -5.03 17.52
N LEU A 561 7.58 -5.83 18.48
CA LEU A 561 6.31 -6.57 18.34
C LEU A 561 5.09 -5.63 18.32
N LEU A 562 5.12 -4.55 19.11
CA LEU A 562 4.10 -3.50 19.06
C LEU A 562 4.14 -2.75 17.71
N GLU A 563 5.33 -2.46 17.18
CA GLU A 563 5.48 -1.83 15.87
C GLU A 563 4.94 -2.72 14.74
N ILE A 564 5.26 -4.02 14.78
CA ILE A 564 4.77 -5.02 13.82
C ILE A 564 3.25 -5.11 13.88
N SER A 565 2.67 -5.23 15.08
CA SER A 565 1.22 -5.25 15.26
C SER A 565 0.55 -3.98 14.71
N GLY A 566 1.13 -2.80 14.95
CA GLY A 566 0.63 -1.53 14.44
C GLY A 566 0.55 -1.46 12.91
N LYS A 567 1.43 -2.18 12.20
CA LYS A 567 1.42 -2.30 10.73
C LYS A 567 0.35 -3.28 10.22
N ILE A 568 -0.10 -4.24 11.02
CA ILE A 568 -1.14 -5.20 10.63
C ILE A 568 -2.52 -4.55 10.75
N THR A 569 -3.14 -4.27 9.60
CA THR A 569 -4.48 -3.65 9.52
C THR A 569 -5.62 -4.68 9.52
N ASN A 570 -5.34 -5.87 9.01
CA ASN A 570 -6.32 -6.94 8.86
C ASN A 570 -6.62 -7.60 10.20
N LEU A 571 -7.91 -7.75 10.55
CA LEU A 571 -8.33 -8.24 11.86
C LEU A 571 -8.00 -9.72 12.08
N GLU A 572 -8.19 -10.58 11.07
CA GLU A 572 -7.97 -12.03 11.20
C GLU A 572 -6.50 -12.34 11.43
N ILE A 573 -5.63 -11.78 10.59
CA ILE A 573 -4.17 -11.90 10.73
C ILE A 573 -3.67 -11.33 12.05
N LYS A 574 -4.29 -10.25 12.54
CA LYS A 574 -3.92 -9.66 13.82
C LYS A 574 -4.29 -10.54 15.02
N LYS A 575 -5.40 -11.29 14.95
CA LYS A 575 -5.74 -12.31 15.96
C LYS A 575 -4.71 -13.43 15.96
N ALA A 576 -4.38 -13.95 14.77
CA ALA A 576 -3.36 -14.99 14.64
C ALA A 576 -1.98 -14.52 15.13
N PHE A 577 -1.63 -13.25 14.92
CA PHE A 577 -0.42 -12.64 15.49
C PHE A 577 -0.45 -12.62 17.03
N VAL A 578 -1.58 -12.22 17.62
CA VAL A 578 -1.79 -12.23 19.08
C VAL A 578 -1.59 -13.63 19.65
N ASP A 579 -2.16 -14.65 19.00
CA ASP A 579 -2.03 -16.04 19.42
C ASP A 579 -0.58 -16.53 19.33
N LEU A 580 0.13 -16.14 18.27
CA LEU A 580 1.54 -16.48 18.08
C LEU A 580 2.43 -15.86 19.17
N VAL A 581 2.21 -14.57 19.49
CA VAL A 581 2.91 -13.88 20.58
C VAL A 581 2.62 -14.53 21.93
N LYS A 582 1.34 -14.83 22.20
CA LYS A 582 0.90 -15.52 23.42
C LYS A 582 1.61 -16.86 23.60
N LYS A 583 1.72 -17.63 22.52
CA LYS A 583 2.27 -18.99 22.56
C LYS A 583 3.78 -19.02 22.77
N PHE A 584 4.52 -18.07 22.22
CA PHE A 584 5.98 -18.20 22.11
C PHE A 584 6.80 -17.12 22.83
N HIS A 585 6.25 -15.93 23.12
CA HIS A 585 7.03 -14.87 23.75
C HIS A 585 7.03 -14.96 25.28
N LYS A 586 8.21 -14.83 25.90
CA LYS A 586 8.38 -14.90 27.37
C LYS A 586 7.64 -13.81 28.13
N ASP A 587 7.49 -12.64 27.51
CA ASP A 587 6.83 -11.45 28.06
C ASP A 587 5.47 -11.20 27.39
N ALA A 588 4.79 -12.26 26.96
CA ALA A 588 3.55 -12.17 26.18
C ALA A 588 2.50 -11.26 26.83
N ILE A 589 2.28 -11.39 28.15
CA ILE A 589 1.24 -10.63 28.87
C ILE A 589 1.47 -9.11 28.74
N ASN A 590 2.68 -8.62 28.96
CA ASN A 590 2.99 -7.19 28.87
C ASN A 590 2.94 -6.65 27.43
N ILE A 591 3.23 -7.50 26.44
CA ILE A 591 3.02 -7.16 25.03
C ILE A 591 1.53 -7.05 24.75
N LEU A 592 0.72 -8.05 25.12
CA LEU A 592 -0.73 -8.04 24.93
C LEU A 592 -1.39 -6.83 25.60
N VAL A 593 -1.00 -6.49 26.83
CA VAL A 593 -1.45 -5.26 27.50
C VAL A 593 -1.04 -4.01 26.72
N GLY A 594 0.16 -4.00 26.11
CA GLY A 594 0.59 -2.93 25.21
C GLY A 594 -0.29 -2.80 23.96
N LEU A 595 -0.69 -3.92 23.36
CA LEU A 595 -1.58 -3.95 22.18
C LEU A 595 -2.95 -3.32 22.46
N LEU A 596 -3.42 -3.35 23.71
CA LEU A 596 -4.69 -2.72 24.10
C LEU A 596 -4.70 -1.19 23.99
N PHE A 597 -3.53 -0.56 23.81
CA PHE A 597 -3.43 0.88 23.55
C PHE A 597 -3.38 1.23 22.05
N GLU A 598 -3.43 0.24 21.16
CA GLU A 598 -3.43 0.50 19.73
C GLU A 598 -4.77 1.02 19.21
N VAL A 599 -4.69 1.82 18.14
CA VAL A 599 -5.83 2.38 17.41
C VAL A 599 -5.73 1.91 15.95
N PRO A 600 -6.83 1.42 15.33
CA PRO A 600 -8.21 1.38 15.84
C PRO A 600 -8.49 0.27 16.87
N VAL A 601 -9.29 0.59 17.90
CA VAL A 601 -9.61 -0.28 19.05
C VAL A 601 -10.38 -1.55 18.73
N LYS A 602 -10.85 -1.72 17.48
CA LYS A 602 -11.59 -2.90 17.02
C LYS A 602 -10.81 -4.21 17.24
N ASN A 603 -9.48 -4.13 17.27
CA ASN A 603 -8.58 -5.27 17.49
C ASN A 603 -8.49 -5.65 18.98
N ASN A 604 -8.70 -4.68 19.87
CA ASN A 604 -8.42 -4.79 21.30
C ASN A 604 -9.41 -5.71 22.00
N LYS A 605 -10.63 -5.87 21.45
CA LYS A 605 -11.65 -6.80 21.97
C LYS A 605 -11.14 -8.25 22.03
N TYR A 606 -10.39 -8.68 21.01
CA TYR A 606 -9.82 -10.04 21.00
C TYR A 606 -8.71 -10.20 22.04
N VAL A 607 -7.86 -9.18 22.17
CA VAL A 607 -6.78 -9.20 23.17
C VAL A 607 -7.35 -9.25 24.60
N VAL A 608 -8.45 -8.53 24.87
CA VAL A 608 -9.15 -8.62 26.16
C VAL A 608 -9.66 -10.04 26.42
N SER A 609 -10.37 -10.67 25.45
CA SER A 609 -10.86 -12.03 25.65
C SER A 609 -9.73 -13.03 25.90
N VAL A 610 -8.58 -12.86 25.21
CA VAL A 610 -7.40 -13.70 25.42
C VAL A 610 -6.83 -13.57 26.84
N LEU A 611 -6.83 -12.36 27.40
CA LEU A 611 -6.36 -12.10 28.77
C LEU A 611 -7.37 -12.54 29.84
N GLU A 612 -8.66 -12.44 29.55
CA GLU A 612 -9.75 -12.96 30.39
C GLU A 612 -9.68 -14.49 30.52
N ASP A 613 -9.50 -15.19 29.39
CA ASP A 613 -9.35 -16.65 29.35
C ASP A 613 -8.16 -17.13 30.19
N ASP A 614 -7.06 -16.35 30.19
CA ASP A 614 -5.86 -16.60 30.99
C ASP A 614 -5.95 -16.07 32.44
N LYS A 615 -7.11 -15.53 32.83
CA LYS A 615 -7.40 -14.97 34.17
C LYS A 615 -6.44 -13.85 34.58
N LYS A 616 -5.98 -13.03 33.63
CA LYS A 616 -5.07 -11.89 33.83
C LYS A 616 -5.80 -10.61 34.25
N PHE A 617 -6.61 -10.74 35.30
CA PHE A 617 -7.50 -9.66 35.75
C PHE A 617 -6.76 -8.48 36.39
N ALA A 618 -5.60 -8.72 37.03
CA ALA A 618 -4.80 -7.65 37.62
C ALA A 618 -4.23 -6.73 36.53
N GLU A 619 -3.74 -7.33 35.45
CA GLU A 619 -3.20 -6.65 34.29
C GLU A 619 -4.29 -5.90 33.51
N LEU A 620 -5.49 -6.48 33.38
CA LEU A 620 -6.65 -5.81 32.79
C LEU A 620 -7.10 -4.60 33.62
N ASN A 621 -7.13 -4.72 34.95
CA ASN A 621 -7.44 -3.57 35.82
C ASN A 621 -6.38 -2.47 35.71
N LEU A 622 -5.10 -2.83 35.68
CA LEU A 622 -4.00 -1.88 35.47
C LEU A 622 -4.13 -1.18 34.10
N PHE A 623 -4.52 -1.92 33.06
CA PHE A 623 -4.82 -1.35 31.75
C PHE A 623 -5.97 -0.34 31.83
N ILE A 624 -7.09 -0.69 32.46
CA ILE A 624 -8.26 0.20 32.60
C ILE A 624 -7.87 1.47 33.36
N GLU A 625 -7.16 1.35 34.47
CA GLU A 625 -6.68 2.49 35.27
C GLU A 625 -5.71 3.38 34.46
N THR A 626 -4.80 2.76 33.71
CA THR A 626 -3.85 3.46 32.85
C THR A 626 -4.57 4.21 31.71
N ALA A 627 -5.56 3.58 31.06
CA ALA A 627 -6.39 4.23 30.05
C ALA A 627 -7.19 5.40 30.64
N ALA A 628 -7.74 5.23 31.85
CA ALA A 628 -8.51 6.26 32.54
C ALA A 628 -7.66 7.44 33.04
N SER A 629 -6.41 7.20 33.45
CA SER A 629 -5.47 8.26 33.87
C SER A 629 -4.90 9.02 32.67
N ARG A 630 -4.68 8.34 31.55
CA ARG A 630 -4.16 8.91 30.29
C ARG A 630 -5.25 9.25 29.27
N ALA A 631 -6.46 9.55 29.73
CA ALA A 631 -7.62 9.83 28.88
C ALA A 631 -7.42 10.96 27.86
N LYS A 632 -6.53 11.93 28.15
CA LYS A 632 -6.18 13.02 27.23
C LYS A 632 -5.15 12.61 26.16
N GLU A 633 -4.23 11.70 26.51
CA GLU A 633 -3.17 11.23 25.61
C GLU A 633 -3.74 10.21 24.62
N ASN A 634 -4.56 9.28 25.10
CA ASN A 634 -5.18 8.21 24.30
C ASN A 634 -6.72 8.23 24.42
N PRO A 635 -7.39 9.27 23.90
CA PRO A 635 -8.84 9.45 24.08
C PRO A 635 -9.65 8.33 23.43
N GLU A 636 -9.23 7.79 22.28
CA GLU A 636 -9.99 6.72 21.61
C GLU A 636 -10.01 5.41 22.41
N VAL A 637 -8.87 5.03 23.02
CA VAL A 637 -8.76 3.85 23.88
C VAL A 637 -9.57 4.05 25.16
N PHE A 638 -9.42 5.21 25.82
CA PHE A 638 -10.19 5.53 27.01
C PHE A 638 -11.69 5.49 26.75
N LEU A 639 -12.18 6.12 25.67
CA LEU A 639 -13.60 6.15 25.36
C LEU A 639 -14.15 4.77 25.02
N TRP A 640 -13.35 3.90 24.40
CA TRP A 640 -13.74 2.51 24.18
C TRP A 640 -13.92 1.74 25.48
N VAL A 641 -12.98 1.88 26.43
CA VAL A 641 -13.07 1.26 27.76
C VAL A 641 -14.26 1.82 28.53
N ALA A 642 -14.41 3.16 28.55
CA ALA A 642 -15.51 3.83 29.21
C ALA A 642 -16.88 3.39 28.67
N LYS A 643 -17.01 3.31 27.33
CA LYS A 643 -18.23 2.81 26.68
C LYS A 643 -18.53 1.37 27.10
N SER A 644 -17.53 0.49 27.05
CA SER A 644 -17.71 -0.94 27.36
C SER A 644 -18.18 -1.17 28.80
N ILE A 645 -17.66 -0.42 29.76
CA ILE A 645 -18.05 -0.51 31.17
C ILE A 645 -19.39 0.19 31.45
N LEU A 646 -19.59 1.42 30.96
CA LEU A 646 -20.80 2.21 31.26
C LEU A 646 -22.05 1.67 30.56
N TRP A 647 -21.89 1.05 29.39
CA TRP A 647 -22.98 0.36 28.70
C TRP A 647 -23.13 -1.10 29.15
N LYS A 648 -22.45 -1.52 30.23
CA LYS A 648 -22.56 -2.85 30.84
C LYS A 648 -22.24 -3.99 29.86
N THR A 649 -21.38 -3.72 28.88
CA THR A 649 -20.83 -4.76 28.00
C THR A 649 -19.74 -5.55 28.74
N TRP A 650 -19.02 -4.89 29.65
CA TRP A 650 -18.17 -5.53 30.64
C TRP A 650 -18.88 -5.40 31.99
N GLU A 651 -19.31 -6.52 32.57
CA GLU A 651 -20.01 -6.56 33.87
C GLU A 651 -19.49 -7.72 34.73
N GLU A 652 -18.15 -7.81 34.81
CA GLU A 652 -17.43 -8.88 35.49
C GLU A 652 -17.01 -8.49 36.91
N GLU A 653 -17.03 -9.47 37.83
CA GLU A 653 -16.74 -9.28 39.26
C GLU A 653 -15.30 -8.80 39.54
N TRP A 654 -14.38 -8.98 38.60
CA TRP A 654 -12.96 -8.65 38.77
C TRP A 654 -12.64 -7.17 38.52
N MET A 655 -13.56 -6.38 37.98
CA MET A 655 -13.31 -4.96 37.66
C MET A 655 -13.33 -4.08 38.91
N ASN A 656 -12.24 -3.33 39.15
CA ASN A 656 -12.09 -2.43 40.28
C ASN A 656 -12.15 -0.95 39.84
N VAL A 657 -13.28 -0.53 39.25
CA VAL A 657 -13.46 0.84 38.75
C VAL A 657 -14.81 1.40 39.14
N SER A 658 -14.80 2.61 39.70
CA SER A 658 -16.03 3.35 39.98
C SER A 658 -16.65 3.87 38.68
N ARG A 659 -17.88 3.41 38.36
CA ARG A 659 -18.68 3.93 37.23
C ARG A 659 -18.87 5.44 37.35
N GLN A 660 -19.08 5.95 38.57
CA GLN A 660 -19.22 7.39 38.83
C GLN A 660 -17.96 8.18 38.46
N ASP A 661 -16.76 7.69 38.84
CA ASP A 661 -15.49 8.31 38.48
C ASP A 661 -15.26 8.28 36.96
N LEU A 662 -15.62 7.16 36.31
CA LEU A 662 -15.49 7.00 34.86
C LEU A 662 -16.34 8.01 34.09
N ILE A 663 -17.58 8.26 34.53
CA ILE A 663 -18.46 9.32 33.98
C ILE A 663 -17.81 10.70 34.14
N LEU A 664 -17.28 11.03 35.31
CA LEU A 664 -16.59 12.31 35.54
C LEU A 664 -15.36 12.46 34.62
N ARG A 665 -14.63 11.38 34.34
CA ARG A 665 -13.49 11.39 33.41
C ARG A 665 -13.93 11.61 31.97
N VAL A 666 -15.02 11.00 31.52
CA VAL A 666 -15.61 11.26 30.20
C VAL A 666 -16.02 12.74 30.08
N LEU A 667 -16.69 13.27 31.10
CA LEU A 667 -17.08 14.69 31.13
C LEU A 667 -15.87 15.63 31.13
N ARG A 668 -14.84 15.34 31.92
CA ARG A 668 -13.57 16.10 31.93
C ARG A 668 -12.82 16.06 30.61
N LEU A 669 -13.02 15.02 29.79
CA LEU A 669 -12.39 14.90 28.47
C LEU A 669 -13.07 15.80 27.43
N LEU A 670 -14.38 16.05 27.54
CA LEU A 670 -15.15 16.86 26.58
C LEU A 670 -14.49 18.22 26.32
N LYS A 671 -14.19 19.01 27.35
CA LYS A 671 -13.61 20.35 27.18
C LYS A 671 -12.26 20.34 26.43
N PRO A 672 -11.26 19.50 26.80
CA PRO A 672 -10.04 19.30 26.02
C PRO A 672 -10.23 18.86 24.56
N LEU A 673 -11.28 18.10 24.23
CA LEU A 673 -11.54 17.63 22.86
C LEU A 673 -11.74 18.76 21.84
N ALA A 674 -12.08 19.98 22.29
CA ALA A 674 -12.07 21.16 21.44
C ALA A 674 -10.71 21.40 20.75
N LYS A 675 -9.61 21.08 21.46
CA LYS A 675 -8.23 21.24 20.98
C LYS A 675 -7.64 19.93 20.44
N ILE A 676 -8.03 18.78 20.98
CA ILE A 676 -7.53 17.48 20.53
C ILE A 676 -8.11 17.12 19.15
N GLU A 677 -9.38 17.46 18.91
CA GLU A 677 -10.09 17.22 17.64
C GLU A 677 -10.45 18.56 16.99
N GLU A 678 -9.44 19.30 16.52
CA GLU A 678 -9.63 20.61 15.85
C GLU A 678 -10.47 20.49 14.57
N LYS A 679 -10.32 19.37 13.83
CA LYS A 679 -11.09 19.03 12.64
C LYS A 679 -11.73 17.65 12.83
N GLY A 680 -13.06 17.62 12.87
CA GLY A 680 -13.83 16.39 13.11
C GLY A 680 -14.71 16.48 14.36
N THR A 681 -15.63 15.53 14.48
CA THR A 681 -16.57 15.40 15.60
C THR A 681 -16.67 13.96 16.11
N LYS A 682 -15.79 13.04 15.69
CA LYS A 682 -15.85 11.63 16.05
C LYS A 682 -15.73 11.43 17.57
N LEU A 683 -14.69 11.97 18.21
CA LEU A 683 -14.48 11.78 19.64
C LEU A 683 -15.51 12.54 20.48
N LYS A 684 -15.86 13.75 20.03
CA LYS A 684 -16.93 14.56 20.63
C LYS A 684 -18.27 13.81 20.62
N ASN A 685 -18.66 13.28 19.45
CA ASN A 685 -19.88 12.49 19.29
C ASN A 685 -19.84 11.20 20.11
N THR A 686 -18.70 10.51 20.16
CA THR A 686 -18.56 9.30 21.00
C THR A 686 -18.76 9.62 22.49
N CYS A 687 -18.24 10.73 23.00
CA CYS A 687 -18.50 11.14 24.39
C CYS A 687 -19.99 11.40 24.63
N GLN A 688 -20.64 12.15 23.72
CA GLN A 688 -22.08 12.41 23.82
C GLN A 688 -22.90 11.12 23.73
N GLU A 689 -22.53 10.21 22.83
CA GLU A 689 -23.15 8.90 22.70
C GLU A 689 -23.01 8.06 23.97
N ILE A 690 -21.82 8.03 24.59
CA ILE A 690 -21.61 7.29 25.85
C ILE A 690 -22.51 7.83 26.97
N LEU A 691 -22.60 9.15 27.10
CA LEU A 691 -23.34 9.80 28.19
C LEU A 691 -24.86 9.78 27.96
N PHE A 692 -25.31 10.14 26.75
CA PHE A 692 -26.71 10.40 26.41
C PHE A 692 -27.34 9.38 25.45
N GLY A 693 -26.57 8.41 24.96
CA GLY A 693 -27.11 7.28 24.22
C GLY A 693 -28.02 6.41 25.07
N ASN A 694 -28.81 5.55 24.42
CA ASN A 694 -29.78 4.66 25.06
C ASN A 694 -30.70 5.42 26.04
N ASP A 695 -31.38 6.46 25.56
CA ASP A 695 -32.28 7.33 26.34
C ASP A 695 -31.64 7.97 27.59
N ALA A 696 -30.34 8.27 27.48
CA ALA A 696 -29.49 8.80 28.54
C ALA A 696 -29.41 7.89 29.78
N ALA A 697 -29.49 6.57 29.60
CA ALA A 697 -29.45 5.59 30.69
C ALA A 697 -28.25 5.78 31.63
N VAL A 698 -27.05 6.06 31.07
CA VAL A 698 -25.82 6.26 31.85
C VAL A 698 -25.93 7.48 32.77
N VAL A 699 -26.34 8.63 32.22
CA VAL A 699 -26.50 9.87 32.99
C VAL A 699 -27.67 9.77 33.98
N ARG A 700 -28.77 9.08 33.62
CA ARG A 700 -29.88 8.82 34.55
C ARG A 700 -29.42 8.00 35.75
N GLU A 701 -28.74 6.87 35.52
CA GLU A 701 -28.18 6.04 36.59
C GLU A 701 -27.21 6.84 37.48
N ALA A 702 -26.43 7.73 36.87
CA ALA A 702 -25.52 8.62 37.59
C ALA A 702 -26.24 9.63 38.48
N ILE A 703 -27.37 10.19 38.03
CA ILE A 703 -28.19 11.14 38.80
C ILE A 703 -28.99 10.42 39.90
N GLU A 704 -29.56 9.24 39.61
CA GLU A 704 -30.34 8.46 40.56
C GLU A 704 -29.50 8.04 41.77
N ASN A 705 -28.31 7.50 41.50
CA ASN A 705 -27.39 6.95 42.49
C ASN A 705 -26.36 7.95 43.04
N GLY A 706 -26.24 9.14 42.45
CA GLY A 706 -25.32 10.19 42.85
C GLY A 706 -25.80 10.97 44.07
N ASP A 707 -24.86 11.44 44.90
CA ASP A 707 -25.14 12.45 45.91
C ASP A 707 -25.23 13.86 45.28
N SER A 708 -25.70 14.84 46.06
CA SER A 708 -25.89 16.21 45.57
C SER A 708 -24.59 16.85 45.06
N GLU A 709 -23.44 16.56 45.69
CA GLU A 709 -22.14 17.07 45.28
C GLU A 709 -21.70 16.50 43.93
N TYR A 710 -21.87 15.18 43.74
CA TYR A 710 -21.59 14.48 42.49
C TYR A 710 -22.45 15.00 41.34
N ILE A 711 -23.75 15.16 41.55
CA ILE A 711 -24.68 15.64 40.51
C ILE A 711 -24.32 17.07 40.09
N ARG A 712 -24.00 17.95 41.05
CA ARG A 712 -23.53 19.31 40.76
C ARG A 712 -22.25 19.30 39.93
N LYS A 713 -21.28 18.44 40.27
CA LYS A 713 -20.04 18.25 39.49
C LYS A 713 -20.32 17.79 38.06
N VAL A 714 -21.24 16.84 37.88
CA VAL A 714 -21.64 16.34 36.55
C VAL A 714 -22.21 17.48 35.70
N TYR A 715 -23.11 18.28 36.26
CA TYR A 715 -23.70 19.42 35.55
C TYR A 715 -22.67 20.51 35.24
N ALA A 716 -21.85 20.91 36.22
CA ALA A 716 -20.82 21.94 36.04
C ALA A 716 -19.82 21.58 34.93
N LEU A 717 -19.30 20.34 34.94
CA LEU A 717 -18.37 19.87 33.91
C LEU A 717 -18.97 19.88 32.50
N TYR A 718 -20.27 19.57 32.37
CA TYR A 718 -20.97 19.60 31.08
C TYR A 718 -21.26 21.03 30.62
N ARG A 719 -21.68 21.92 31.53
CA ARG A 719 -22.00 23.33 31.24
C ARG A 719 -20.78 24.10 30.72
N GLU A 720 -19.59 23.78 31.24
CA GLU A 720 -18.31 24.40 30.86
C GLU A 720 -17.77 24.04 29.46
N VAL A 721 -18.42 23.13 28.72
CA VAL A 721 -17.94 22.71 27.40
C VAL A 721 -18.31 23.76 26.34
N PRO A 722 -17.34 24.38 25.64
CA PRO A 722 -17.58 25.57 24.84
C PRO A 722 -18.32 25.32 23.52
N TYR A 723 -18.37 24.07 23.05
CA TYR A 723 -18.96 23.69 21.76
C TYR A 723 -20.28 22.91 21.92
N ILE A 724 -20.80 22.81 23.15
CA ILE A 724 -22.13 22.23 23.41
C ILE A 724 -23.14 23.37 23.40
N GLU A 725 -24.23 23.17 22.65
CA GLU A 725 -25.29 24.17 22.51
C GLU A 725 -26.03 24.39 23.84
N GLU A 726 -26.50 25.60 24.09
CA GLU A 726 -27.21 25.92 25.33
C GLU A 726 -28.47 25.03 25.51
N THR A 727 -29.15 24.74 24.40
CA THR A 727 -30.30 23.82 24.39
C THR A 727 -29.96 22.39 24.85
N GLU A 728 -28.72 21.92 24.70
CA GLU A 728 -28.31 20.59 25.18
C GLU A 728 -27.99 20.63 26.68
N LYS A 729 -27.43 21.74 27.17
CA LYS A 729 -27.20 21.98 28.61
C LYS A 729 -28.53 22.06 29.36
N ASP A 730 -29.52 22.74 28.78
CA ASP A 730 -30.87 22.85 29.33
C ASP A 730 -31.55 21.48 29.46
N LYS A 731 -31.34 20.58 28.49
CA LYS A 731 -31.88 19.21 28.55
C LYS A 731 -31.30 18.42 29.72
N LEU A 732 -30.00 18.54 29.98
CA LEU A 732 -29.38 17.89 31.14
C LEU A 732 -29.93 18.46 32.44
N LEU A 733 -30.09 19.79 32.55
CA LEU A 733 -30.66 20.44 33.73
C LEU A 733 -32.11 19.96 33.98
N ALA A 734 -32.94 19.95 32.94
CA ALA A 734 -34.32 19.46 33.02
C ALA A 734 -34.37 17.98 33.43
N LEU A 735 -33.42 17.16 32.94
CA LEU A 735 -33.30 15.76 33.35
C LEU A 735 -32.95 15.63 34.84
N ILE A 736 -31.98 16.41 35.34
CA ILE A 736 -31.62 16.41 36.77
C ILE A 736 -32.82 16.82 37.62
N GLN A 737 -33.50 17.92 37.28
CA GLN A 737 -34.68 18.41 38.01
C GLN A 737 -35.83 17.39 38.01
N SER A 738 -35.96 16.60 36.94
CA SER A 738 -37.00 15.56 36.86
C SER A 738 -36.73 14.36 37.78
N ILE A 739 -35.47 14.04 38.06
CA ILE A 739 -35.06 12.87 38.88
C ILE A 739 -34.82 13.27 40.34
N LYS A 740 -34.24 14.46 40.58
CA LYS A 740 -33.90 14.99 41.90
C LYS A 740 -34.45 16.43 42.03
N PRO A 741 -35.78 16.61 42.17
CA PRO A 741 -36.39 17.94 42.28
C PRO A 741 -35.96 18.70 43.53
N ASP A 742 -35.56 17.99 44.60
CA ASP A 742 -35.10 18.57 45.87
C ASP A 742 -33.62 18.99 45.84
N LEU A 743 -32.93 18.86 44.70
CA LEU A 743 -31.54 19.29 44.57
C LEU A 743 -31.46 20.81 44.59
N VAL A 744 -30.98 21.35 45.71
CA VAL A 744 -30.63 22.77 45.81
C VAL A 744 -29.39 23.02 44.96
N TRP A 745 -29.53 23.83 43.92
CA TRP A 745 -28.40 24.48 43.29
C TRP A 745 -27.98 25.59 44.24
N GLU A 746 -26.72 25.59 44.68
CA GLU A 746 -26.18 26.79 45.30
C GLU A 746 -26.34 27.88 44.24
N GLU A 747 -27.16 28.89 44.53
CA GLU A 747 -27.32 30.04 43.66
C GLU A 747 -25.91 30.60 43.44
N GLU A 748 -25.40 30.49 42.20
CA GLU A 748 -24.41 31.43 41.72
C GLU A 748 -25.11 32.78 41.87
N ASP A 749 -24.83 33.50 42.95
CA ASP A 749 -25.27 34.87 43.16
C ASP A 749 -24.88 35.65 41.90
N GLU A 750 -25.87 35.95 41.05
CA GLU A 750 -25.84 37.09 40.12
C GLU A 750 -25.94 38.40 40.92
N GLY A 751 -25.12 38.53 41.94
CA GLY A 751 -25.05 39.68 42.84
C GLY A 751 -23.63 40.17 42.85
N ASP A 752 -23.36 41.20 42.04
CA ASP A 752 -22.21 42.11 42.16
C ASP A 752 -21.00 41.50 42.90
N GLU A 753 -20.39 40.45 42.34
CA GLU A 753 -19.04 40.08 42.77
C GLU A 753 -18.16 41.27 42.37
N GLU A 754 -17.75 42.03 43.38
CA GLU A 754 -16.50 42.75 43.32
C GLU A 754 -15.50 41.79 42.68
N ASP A 755 -15.13 42.03 41.41
CA ASP A 755 -14.02 41.36 40.74
C ASP A 755 -12.79 41.59 41.59
N ASP A 756 -12.61 40.74 42.59
CA ASP A 756 -11.38 40.52 43.27
C ASP A 756 -10.77 39.36 42.50
N PHE A 757 -9.85 39.69 41.61
CA PHE A 757 -9.15 38.77 40.69
C PHE A 757 -8.47 37.58 41.41
N PHE A 758 -8.60 37.50 42.74
CA PHE A 758 -8.06 36.49 43.64
C PHE A 758 -9.07 35.42 44.10
N THR A 759 -10.39 35.62 43.96
CA THR A 759 -11.40 34.63 44.36
C THR A 759 -11.49 33.50 43.33
N GLY A 760 -10.67 32.47 43.51
CA GLY A 760 -10.58 31.30 42.60
C GLY A 760 -9.15 30.85 42.31
N ILE A 761 -8.15 31.58 42.80
CA ILE A 761 -6.74 31.20 42.70
C ILE A 761 -6.40 30.28 43.90
N PRO A 762 -5.85 29.07 43.68
CA PRO A 762 -5.39 28.22 44.78
C PRO A 762 -4.38 28.97 45.68
N GLU A 763 -4.41 28.78 47.00
CA GLU A 763 -3.54 29.53 47.95
C GLU A 763 -2.03 29.45 47.62
N ASN A 764 -1.59 28.41 46.90
CA ASN A 764 -0.19 28.20 46.50
C ASN A 764 0.11 28.54 45.04
N ALA A 765 -0.83 29.12 44.29
CA ALA A 765 -0.67 29.39 42.88
C ALA A 765 0.18 30.64 42.63
N VAL A 766 1.04 30.56 41.63
CA VAL A 766 1.93 31.65 41.22
C VAL A 766 1.40 32.23 39.91
N LEU A 767 0.90 33.46 39.96
CA LEU A 767 0.41 34.17 38.78
C LEU A 767 1.55 34.62 37.87
N VAL A 768 1.47 34.28 36.58
CA VAL A 768 2.52 34.55 35.57
C VAL A 768 1.90 34.90 34.23
N THR A 769 2.57 35.68 33.38
CA THR A 769 2.12 35.83 31.99
C THR A 769 2.47 34.61 31.14
N ARG A 770 1.79 34.46 29.99
CA ARG A 770 2.08 33.39 29.03
C ARG A 770 3.51 33.44 28.50
N TRP A 771 4.09 34.62 28.36
CA TRP A 771 5.46 34.79 27.90
C TRP A 771 6.46 34.25 28.94
N ALA A 772 6.34 34.67 30.20
CA ALA A 772 7.24 34.18 31.25
C ALA A 772 7.08 32.68 31.53
N LEU A 773 5.85 32.15 31.44
CA LEU A 773 5.63 30.70 31.53
C LEU A 773 6.36 29.95 30.42
N ASN A 774 6.33 30.46 29.18
CA ASN A 774 7.01 29.82 28.05
C ASN A 774 8.53 29.87 28.20
N GLN A 775 9.09 30.98 28.71
CA GLN A 775 10.53 31.08 29.00
C GLN A 775 10.95 30.06 30.06
N LYS A 776 10.17 29.92 31.15
CA LYS A 776 10.44 28.94 32.21
C LYS A 776 10.27 27.49 31.74
N LYS A 777 9.34 27.22 30.82
CA LYS A 777 9.22 25.91 30.16
C LYS A 777 10.42 25.60 29.28
N ALA A 778 10.88 26.58 28.49
CA ALA A 778 12.06 26.42 27.64
C ALA A 778 13.32 26.17 28.49
N GLU A 779 13.48 26.88 29.61
CA GLU A 779 14.55 26.64 30.58
C GLU A 779 14.47 25.22 31.17
N PHE A 780 13.28 24.77 31.58
CA PHE A 780 13.07 23.40 32.06
C PHE A 780 13.40 22.35 31.01
N GLU A 781 12.91 22.53 29.78
CA GLU A 781 13.19 21.62 28.66
C GLU A 781 14.68 21.57 28.31
N HIS A 782 15.39 22.71 28.37
CA HIS A 782 16.83 22.76 28.17
C HIS A 782 17.59 21.99 29.25
N LEU A 783 17.22 22.18 30.53
CA LEU A 783 17.85 21.45 31.64
C LEU A 783 17.61 19.94 31.53
N VAL A 784 16.40 19.51 31.17
CA VAL A 784 16.03 18.08 31.11
C VAL A 784 16.60 17.40 29.86
N ASN A 785 16.55 18.05 28.70
CA ASN A 785 16.86 17.39 27.43
C ASN A 785 18.26 17.71 26.89
N VAL A 786 18.94 18.73 27.43
CA VAL A 786 20.30 19.13 27.00
C VAL A 786 21.29 18.94 28.13
N GLU A 787 21.17 19.73 29.21
CA GLU A 787 22.21 19.72 30.27
C GLU A 787 22.24 18.41 31.07
N MET A 788 21.09 17.79 31.33
CA MET A 788 21.05 16.56 32.11
C MET A 788 21.65 15.34 31.37
N PRO A 789 21.36 15.12 30.08
CA PRO A 789 22.05 14.13 29.26
C PRO A 789 23.54 14.42 29.09
N GLU A 790 23.94 15.68 28.87
CA GLU A 790 25.35 16.07 28.77
C GLU A 790 26.12 15.72 30.05
N ASN A 791 25.61 16.14 31.22
CA ASN A 791 26.24 15.81 32.49
C ASN A 791 26.26 14.30 32.78
N SER A 792 25.28 13.54 32.29
CA SER A 792 25.28 12.07 32.40
C SER A 792 26.37 11.43 31.54
N ARG A 793 26.65 11.99 30.36
CA ARG A 793 27.77 11.58 29.52
C ARG A 793 29.11 11.92 30.18
N ASP A 794 29.24 13.12 30.73
CA ASP A 794 30.46 13.57 31.43
C ASP A 794 30.78 12.67 32.65
N ILE A 795 29.75 12.21 33.38
CA ILE A 795 29.92 11.20 34.46
C ILE A 795 30.45 9.88 33.89
N GLY A 796 29.91 9.41 32.76
CA GLY A 796 30.36 8.18 32.09
C GLY A 796 31.82 8.28 31.64
N GLU A 797 32.20 9.38 30.98
CA GLU A 797 33.57 9.62 30.52
C GLU A 797 34.56 9.74 31.70
N ALA A 798 34.16 10.40 32.79
CA ALA A 798 34.99 10.50 34.00
C ALA A 798 35.12 9.14 34.72
N GLN A 799 34.12 8.27 34.63
CA GLN A 799 34.11 6.93 35.23
C GLN A 799 35.06 5.95 34.52
N GLU A 800 35.27 6.12 33.21
CA GLU A 800 36.20 5.31 32.40
C GLU A 800 37.68 5.60 32.71
N ARG A 801 38.00 6.75 33.32
CA ARG A 801 39.37 7.19 33.64
C ARG A 801 39.97 6.52 34.89
N GLY A 802 39.27 5.56 35.51
CA GLY A 802 39.77 4.80 36.65
C GLY A 802 39.54 5.48 38.01
N ASP A 803 40.35 5.11 39.01
CA ASP A 803 40.09 5.19 40.46
C ASP A 803 39.16 6.33 40.94
N LEU A 804 37.88 5.98 41.13
CA LEU A 804 36.76 6.89 41.37
C LEU A 804 36.85 7.66 42.71
N ARG A 805 37.70 7.18 43.65
CA ARG A 805 37.81 7.79 44.98
C ARG A 805 38.60 9.09 45.00
N GLU A 806 39.52 9.29 44.06
CA GLU A 806 40.36 10.51 43.96
C GLU A 806 40.03 11.39 42.76
N ASN A 807 39.19 10.93 41.82
CA ASN A 807 38.85 11.68 40.62
C ASN A 807 37.99 12.92 40.93
N ALA A 808 38.62 14.10 40.89
CA ALA A 808 37.98 15.39 41.13
C ALA A 808 36.92 15.74 40.07
N GLU A 809 37.12 15.34 38.81
CA GLU A 809 36.17 15.57 37.72
C GLU A 809 34.87 14.77 37.96
N TYR A 810 34.99 13.52 38.41
CA TYR A 810 33.84 12.68 38.75
C TYR A 810 33.02 13.26 39.92
N LYS A 811 33.70 13.74 40.98
CA LYS A 811 33.01 14.37 42.13
C LYS A 811 32.29 15.66 41.71
N ALA A 812 32.93 16.49 40.88
CA ALA A 812 32.32 17.71 40.36
C ALA A 812 31.09 17.42 39.46
N ALA A 813 31.16 16.39 38.60
CA ALA A 813 30.05 15.99 37.74
C ALA A 813 28.87 15.40 38.53
N MET A 814 29.15 14.65 39.60
CA MET A 814 28.12 14.17 40.54
C MET A 814 27.47 15.30 41.33
N GLU A 815 28.25 16.28 41.82
CA GLU A 815 27.69 17.47 42.47
C GLU A 815 26.83 18.28 41.50
N ARG A 816 27.28 18.44 40.25
CA ARG A 816 26.49 19.08 39.20
C ARG A 816 25.20 18.32 38.91
N GLN A 817 25.23 16.99 38.89
CA GLN A 817 24.01 16.16 38.75
C GLN A 817 22.99 16.45 39.84
N VAL A 818 23.44 16.49 41.10
CA VAL A 818 22.56 16.80 42.24
C VAL A 818 21.98 18.21 42.13
N GLN A 819 22.81 19.19 41.72
CA GLN A 819 22.35 20.57 41.50
C GLN A 819 21.31 20.66 40.38
N LEU A 820 21.57 20.03 39.24
CA LEU A 820 20.64 19.99 38.10
C LEU A 820 19.32 19.32 38.48
N GLN A 821 19.36 18.19 39.19
CA GLN A 821 18.14 17.53 39.66
C GLN A 821 17.35 18.39 40.65
N ALA A 822 18.03 19.10 41.56
CA ALA A 822 17.37 20.02 42.49
C ALA A 822 16.73 21.20 41.75
N GLN A 823 17.41 21.75 40.73
CA GLN A 823 16.88 22.83 39.90
C GLN A 823 15.68 22.38 39.06
N ILE A 824 15.77 21.22 38.39
CA ILE A 824 14.68 20.62 37.61
C ILE A 824 13.48 20.39 38.51
N LYS A 825 13.65 19.76 39.68
CA LYS A 825 12.56 19.50 40.62
C LYS A 825 11.91 20.78 41.13
N LYS A 826 12.71 21.82 41.41
CA LYS A 826 12.21 23.13 41.82
C LYS A 826 11.40 23.79 40.70
N LEU A 827 11.94 23.83 39.48
CA LEU A 827 11.26 24.39 38.30
C LEU A 827 9.99 23.62 37.95
N GLU A 828 10.01 22.29 38.04
CA GLU A 828 8.83 21.44 37.83
C GLU A 828 7.71 21.80 38.83
N GLN A 829 8.05 21.93 40.10
CA GLN A 829 7.11 22.29 41.15
C GLN A 829 6.57 23.72 40.98
N GLU A 830 7.43 24.66 40.57
CA GLU A 830 7.07 26.03 40.24
C GLU A 830 6.13 26.10 39.03
N LEU A 831 6.43 25.37 37.95
CA LEU A 831 5.61 25.27 36.74
C LEU A 831 4.26 24.62 37.02
N LYS A 832 4.20 23.61 37.90
CA LYS A 832 2.94 22.97 38.32
C LYS A 832 2.00 23.93 39.06
N ASN A 833 2.56 24.86 39.81
CA ASN A 833 1.81 25.85 40.58
C ASN A 833 1.52 27.14 39.78
N ALA A 834 2.05 27.27 38.56
CA ALA A 834 1.89 28.47 37.75
C ALA A 834 0.50 28.56 37.12
N VAL A 835 -0.15 29.71 37.27
CA VAL A 835 -1.44 30.03 36.66
C VAL A 835 -1.26 31.21 35.72
N VAL A 836 -1.68 31.04 34.47
CA VAL A 836 -1.50 32.06 33.42
C VAL A 836 -2.52 33.17 33.57
N LEU A 837 -2.03 34.40 33.66
CA LEU A 837 -2.82 35.63 33.66
C LEU A 837 -3.41 35.91 32.27
N ASP A 838 -4.70 36.20 32.20
CA ASP A 838 -5.33 36.76 31.00
C ASP A 838 -5.27 38.30 31.05
N LEU A 839 -4.43 38.88 30.20
CA LEU A 839 -4.21 40.33 30.14
C LEU A 839 -5.25 41.05 29.25
N SER A 840 -6.13 40.30 28.59
CA SER A 840 -7.02 40.81 27.54
C SER A 840 -8.17 41.65 28.10
N ASN A 841 -8.61 41.34 29.32
CA ASN A 841 -9.78 41.91 29.98
C ASN A 841 -9.46 42.59 31.32
N VAL A 842 -8.24 43.07 31.52
CA VAL A 842 -7.88 43.77 32.76
C VAL A 842 -8.62 45.10 32.85
N LYS A 843 -9.39 45.30 33.94
CA LYS A 843 -10.03 46.58 34.29
C LYS A 843 -8.97 47.60 34.75
N THR A 844 -9.15 48.87 34.39
CA THR A 844 -8.18 49.96 34.64
C THR A 844 -8.72 51.02 35.60
N ASP A 845 -9.84 50.74 36.28
CA ASP A 845 -10.45 51.60 37.29
C ASP A 845 -9.65 51.61 38.61
N ARG A 846 -8.90 50.54 38.88
CA ARG A 846 -7.95 50.38 39.98
C ARG A 846 -6.67 49.68 39.51
N ILE A 847 -5.57 49.86 40.25
CA ILE A 847 -4.30 49.20 39.94
C ILE A 847 -4.42 47.70 40.24
N ASN A 848 -4.43 46.90 39.17
CA ASN A 848 -4.49 45.44 39.22
C ASN A 848 -3.27 44.81 38.52
N ILE A 849 -3.10 43.50 38.66
CA ILE A 849 -2.09 42.76 37.89
C ILE A 849 -2.47 42.85 36.40
N GLY A 850 -1.52 43.21 35.55
CA GLY A 850 -1.75 43.50 34.13
C GLY A 850 -2.00 44.97 33.80
N THR A 851 -1.76 45.90 34.74
CA THR A 851 -1.86 47.35 34.52
C THR A 851 -0.49 48.03 34.43
N THR A 852 -0.42 49.13 33.69
CA THR A 852 0.69 50.07 33.68
C THR A 852 0.26 51.33 34.41
N VAL A 853 1.07 51.78 35.36
CA VAL A 853 0.76 52.88 36.26
C VAL A 853 1.83 53.95 36.18
N LYS A 854 1.40 55.21 36.04
CA LYS A 854 2.30 56.38 36.08
C LYS A 854 2.25 56.99 37.47
N LEU A 855 3.39 57.02 38.13
CA LEU A 855 3.53 57.45 39.52
C LEU A 855 4.39 58.71 39.59
N LYS A 856 3.98 59.68 40.40
CA LYS A 856 4.80 60.86 40.73
C LYS A 856 5.31 60.76 42.15
N ASN A 857 6.62 60.87 42.33
CA ASN A 857 7.22 60.98 43.66
C ASN A 857 6.96 62.39 44.20
N GLU A 858 6.26 62.49 45.33
CA GLU A 858 5.92 63.79 45.93
C GLU A 858 7.15 64.53 46.50
N SER A 859 8.21 63.80 46.86
CA SER A 859 9.44 64.39 47.42
C SER A 859 10.40 64.91 46.36
N SER A 860 10.54 64.22 45.21
CA SER A 860 11.44 64.63 44.11
C SER A 860 10.74 65.32 42.94
N GLY A 861 9.41 65.17 42.82
CA GLY A 861 8.61 65.70 41.72
C GLY A 861 8.69 64.88 40.42
N GLU A 862 9.57 63.89 40.34
CA GLU A 862 9.77 63.04 39.16
C GLU A 862 8.63 62.04 38.95
N SER A 863 8.34 61.73 37.68
CA SER A 863 7.29 60.77 37.32
C SER A 863 7.86 59.57 36.57
N HIS A 864 7.53 58.36 37.02
CA HIS A 864 7.97 57.10 36.45
C HIS A 864 6.77 56.19 36.13
N SER A 865 6.86 55.42 35.06
CA SER A 865 5.82 54.45 34.67
C SER A 865 6.29 53.04 34.98
N TYR A 866 5.47 52.25 35.67
CA TYR A 866 5.75 50.85 35.99
C TYR A 866 4.62 49.95 35.51
N SER A 867 4.96 48.78 34.99
CA SER A 867 3.97 47.74 34.64
C SER A 867 3.98 46.65 35.69
N ILE A 868 2.83 46.33 36.27
CA ILE A 868 2.71 45.34 37.33
C ILE A 868 2.23 44.03 36.72
N LEU A 869 3.11 43.04 36.61
CA LEU A 869 2.82 41.73 36.01
C LEU A 869 3.03 40.59 37.01
N GLY A 870 3.04 39.35 36.53
CA GLY A 870 3.18 38.15 37.32
C GLY A 870 4.55 38.00 37.99
N ALA A 871 4.71 36.94 38.78
CA ALA A 871 5.86 36.74 39.65
C ALA A 871 7.18 36.58 38.89
N TRP A 872 7.14 36.00 37.69
CA TRP A 872 8.30 35.73 36.84
C TRP A 872 8.50 36.76 35.73
N ASP A 873 7.67 37.79 35.69
CA ASP A 873 7.64 38.78 34.61
C ASP A 873 8.49 40.02 34.90
N ALA A 874 9.12 40.09 36.08
CA ALA A 874 9.88 41.25 36.50
C ALA A 874 11.11 41.49 35.61
N ASP A 875 11.21 42.70 35.06
CA ASP A 875 12.29 43.15 34.20
C ASP A 875 12.56 44.63 34.50
N THR A 876 13.71 44.89 35.14
CA THR A 876 14.09 46.23 35.59
C THR A 876 14.38 47.18 34.43
N GLU A 877 14.88 46.68 33.31
CA GLU A 877 15.19 47.50 32.12
C GLU A 877 13.91 47.96 31.44
N LYS A 878 12.86 47.13 31.50
CA LYS A 878 11.54 47.41 30.92
C LYS A 878 10.55 48.06 31.88
N HIS A 879 11.00 48.42 33.08
CA HIS A 879 10.15 48.94 34.17
C HIS A 879 8.96 48.02 34.50
N ILE A 880 9.14 46.71 34.36
CA ILE A 880 8.15 45.70 34.73
C ILE A 880 8.48 45.19 36.13
N ILE A 881 7.53 45.32 37.04
CA ILE A 881 7.68 44.85 38.42
C ILE A 881 6.70 43.71 38.70
N SER A 882 7.14 42.72 39.46
CA SER A 882 6.27 41.66 39.94
C SER A 882 5.26 42.21 40.94
N TYR A 883 4.03 41.71 40.89
CA TYR A 883 3.00 41.99 41.90
C TYR A 883 3.44 41.66 43.34
N GLN A 884 4.45 40.80 43.50
CA GLN A 884 5.01 40.44 44.80
C GLN A 884 5.99 41.48 45.35
N SER A 885 6.44 42.44 44.53
CA SER A 885 7.40 43.47 44.93
C SER A 885 6.80 44.43 45.98
N PRO A 886 7.61 44.99 46.89
CA PRO A 886 7.11 45.92 47.92
C PRO A 886 6.39 47.14 47.33
N LEU A 887 6.89 47.67 46.21
CA LEU A 887 6.27 48.79 45.50
C LEU A 887 4.92 48.37 44.91
N ALA A 888 4.83 47.25 44.19
CA ALA A 888 3.56 46.78 43.63
C ALA A 888 2.52 46.51 44.72
N LYS A 889 2.89 45.86 45.83
CA LYS A 889 2.00 45.61 46.97
C LYS A 889 1.42 46.88 47.57
N SER A 890 2.19 47.98 47.60
CA SER A 890 1.70 49.28 48.08
C SER A 890 0.72 49.97 47.11
N LEU A 891 0.73 49.56 45.84
CA LEU A 891 -0.03 50.17 44.74
C LEU A 891 -1.32 49.41 44.41
N LEU A 892 -1.34 48.08 44.59
CA LEU A 892 -2.51 47.25 44.25
C LEU A 892 -3.79 47.77 44.92
N GLY A 893 -4.87 47.85 44.14
CA GLY A 893 -6.19 48.34 44.56
C GLY A 893 -6.35 49.88 44.61
N LYS A 894 -5.27 50.66 44.46
CA LYS A 894 -5.34 52.14 44.44
C LYS A 894 -5.94 52.66 43.13
N ARG A 895 -6.55 53.85 43.17
CA ARG A 895 -7.17 54.52 42.02
C ARG A 895 -6.36 55.75 41.59
N VAL A 896 -6.67 56.29 40.40
CA VAL A 896 -6.07 57.54 39.93
C VAL A 896 -6.35 58.67 40.93
N GLY A 897 -5.30 59.36 41.37
CA GLY A 897 -5.36 60.42 42.37
C GLY A 897 -4.94 59.97 43.79
N ASP A 898 -4.94 58.67 44.07
CA ASP A 898 -4.54 58.12 45.37
C ASP A 898 -3.03 58.26 45.61
N ILE A 899 -2.64 58.28 46.89
CA ILE A 899 -1.24 58.27 47.32
C ILE A 899 -0.91 56.90 47.89
N ALA A 900 0.07 56.23 47.28
CA ALA A 900 0.70 55.02 47.78
C ALA A 900 1.94 55.37 48.61
N ILE A 901 2.11 54.69 49.74
CA ILE A 901 3.20 54.92 50.67
C ILE A 901 4.11 53.70 50.66
N LEU A 902 5.35 53.89 50.23
CA LEU A 902 6.37 52.85 50.21
C LEU A 902 7.32 53.05 51.39
N ASN A 903 7.36 52.06 52.27
CA ASN A 903 8.30 52.00 53.39
C ASN A 903 9.43 51.01 53.05
N LEU A 904 10.58 51.56 52.66
CA LEU A 904 11.80 50.78 52.42
C LEU A 904 12.85 51.19 53.45
N GLY A 905 13.28 50.24 54.29
CA GLY A 905 14.37 50.47 55.26
C GLY A 905 14.13 51.59 56.28
N GLY A 906 12.87 51.92 56.58
CA GLY A 906 12.50 52.98 57.54
C GLY A 906 12.31 54.38 56.94
N ALA A 907 12.56 54.56 55.64
CA ALA A 907 12.25 55.81 54.93
C ALA A 907 10.89 55.70 54.23
N GLU A 908 10.01 56.66 54.51
CA GLU A 908 8.67 56.75 53.92
C GLU A 908 8.71 57.57 52.63
N THR A 909 8.43 56.94 51.48
CA THR A 909 8.32 57.63 50.19
C THR A 909 6.88 57.61 49.68
N LYS A 910 6.35 58.78 49.32
CA LYS A 910 4.96 58.93 48.85
C LYS A 910 4.90 59.06 47.34
N PHE A 911 4.10 58.20 46.71
CA PHE A 911 3.85 58.18 45.28
C PHE A 911 2.39 58.50 44.99
N LYS A 912 2.12 59.53 44.19
CA LYS A 912 0.78 59.82 43.71
C LYS A 912 0.52 59.10 42.39
N VAL A 913 -0.59 58.39 42.30
CA VAL A 913 -1.03 57.70 41.07
C VAL A 913 -1.61 58.74 40.11
N LEU A 914 -0.95 58.94 38.98
CA LEU A 914 -1.39 59.91 37.96
C LEU A 914 -2.28 59.28 36.90
N GLU A 915 -1.98 58.03 36.53
CA GLU A 915 -2.66 57.35 35.42
C GLU A 915 -2.58 55.83 35.62
N ILE A 916 -3.64 55.13 35.24
CA ILE A 916 -3.73 53.68 35.19
C ILE A 916 -4.21 53.30 33.79
N SER A 917 -3.41 52.51 33.09
CA SER A 917 -3.74 51.98 31.77
C SER A 917 -3.51 50.47 31.71
N ARG A 918 -4.06 49.81 30.71
CA ARG A 918 -3.87 48.38 30.50
C ARG A 918 -2.47 48.14 29.94
N TYR A 919 -1.78 47.12 30.43
CA TYR A 919 -0.51 46.70 29.86
C TYR A 919 -0.71 46.19 28.42
N SER A 920 0.07 46.74 27.50
CA SER A 920 0.04 46.41 26.06
C SER A 920 1.45 46.08 25.60
N LEU A 921 1.63 44.92 24.95
CA LEU A 921 2.90 44.48 24.37
C LEU A 921 3.38 45.37 23.20
N GLN A 922 2.54 46.26 22.67
CA GLN A 922 2.88 47.15 21.54
C GLN A 922 3.67 48.41 21.95
N ASN A 923 3.82 48.71 23.24
CA ASN A 923 4.49 49.93 23.72
C ASN A 923 6.00 49.76 23.98
N GLN A 924 6.66 48.74 23.41
CA GLN A 924 8.11 48.49 23.59
C GLN A 924 8.96 48.61 22.32
N GLU A 925 8.40 49.12 21.21
CA GLU A 925 9.17 49.39 19.98
C GLU A 925 9.26 50.90 19.63
N ASN A 926 9.16 51.80 20.62
CA ASN A 926 9.47 53.23 20.45
C ASN A 926 10.51 53.73 21.44
#